data_AF-A0A9D8N9H8-F1
#
_entry.id   AF-A0A9D8N9H8-F1
#
_cell.length_a   1.000
_cell.length_b   1.000
_cell.length_c   1.000
_cell.angle_alpha   90.00
_cell.angle_beta   90.00
_cell.angle_gamma   90.00
#
_symmetry.space_group_name_H-M   'P 1'
#
loop_
_entity.id
_entity.type
_entity.pdbx_description
1 polymer ?
#
loop_
_entity_poly.entity_id
_entity_poly.type
_entity_poly.pdbx_seq_one_letter_code
_entity_poly.pdbx_strand_id
1 'polypeptide(L)'
;MMIIGNNSKMDRIMKKTVLYLATILAAVSCGKEPVEPVVPGQDENPAVEESNNGEVRTVSVRAGIAASKAAVDDNSGAMTWQEGDAIGVWTGSEFTEFIVDNNTLNDDYPTFTASLSEGQEVGDLAVYPYNSLDSYNSGTSALTVNLPSEYAYSAANSRAFLVATNSDKEVTGGTPSGVKKYTFKHLGACMKITLSDMNKAIGYVTVSSTSKKLSGTYTVTLSGSGDEELTIASTETAAEQTIKINMPEEITEDNLSFYVPVPAGEITGFRVKAYTADDGELISKGPSTPPSLTRTTLKILPALSVKVLGGGRGTDSSYPMLISSKDDLVQLSAWTNNASYRNAFRGLYYKQSANITFDGEELFDPISQSAVYPFTGKYHGNGKTITNLKIDSSVENTGLFGYIESSCTIYKLNLVNPTVVGINCTGSLCGFSKGKISTCTVTGADIDGTEWVGGITGYTNKIVESCNFTGHVDASADRAGGIVGYGTVTVTGCNVNPGSEINASTQSAGGIVGRAKGCTITGCKILSTEVSPTTIQAPAHVGGILGQANNGVSTTITGNEVQAHTFVKSYNISTSSYGNYSGGILGSHYMGANSSKNADISTNVFSGNVSGAGNVGGIVGYIEGTSSLSISVNGNISGGSVDSHGGASGGVVGSVKAQGPMSLTVGSNYVNAGIESTGANTGGVLGYLDIGDSSYAVVTVIKNNKVTSDIQGLYSVGGILGYNKNYTGATTSSLTIINCAFYSGTLTSTGVNTNKYSLVGGIVGWLRGPYSHNIINCYSRPAALYANGRESGTKMGVGGIMGYENTYSDASLITCVYSTLSTSNTYCNNTLVSGSVTYYGGLSASITADFPCSYFYWDNSITNPGGNTTSLTNASNYSALSSTAMTDGTLLANLNAGRTTYNASAPDGLEASAWVAGTDGYPTISGLPTGE
;
A
#
# COMPACT_ATOMS: atom_id res chain seq x y z
N MET A 1 -23.67 14.89 -39.83
CA MET A 1 -24.64 15.53 -38.91
C MET A 1 -24.71 14.68 -37.66
N MET A 2 -23.85 14.96 -36.67
CA MET A 2 -24.18 15.55 -35.34
C MET A 2 -25.28 14.76 -34.62
N ILE A 3 -25.03 14.11 -33.49
CA ILE A 3 -24.63 14.71 -32.21
C ILE A 3 -23.41 13.98 -31.60
N ILE A 4 -22.31 14.70 -31.41
CA ILE A 4 -21.14 14.27 -30.62
C ILE A 4 -21.17 15.09 -29.33
N GLY A 5 -21.42 14.41 -28.22
CA GLY A 5 -21.29 14.97 -26.87
C GLY A 5 -19.84 14.88 -26.38
N ASN A 6 -19.37 15.99 -25.83
CA ASN A 6 -18.07 16.26 -25.19
C ASN A 6 -17.24 15.02 -24.78
N ASN A 7 -16.13 14.81 -25.48
CA ASN A 7 -15.08 13.89 -25.06
C ASN A 7 -13.77 14.68 -24.84
N SER A 8 -13.54 15.11 -23.60
CA SER A 8 -12.36 15.87 -23.17
C SER A 8 -11.05 15.07 -23.17
N LYS A 9 -11.09 13.77 -23.52
CA LYS A 9 -9.93 12.87 -23.59
C LYS A 9 -9.09 12.99 -24.87
N MET A 10 -9.69 13.37 -26.00
CA MET A 10 -8.99 13.34 -27.31
C MET A 10 -8.29 14.67 -27.65
N ASP A 11 -8.81 15.79 -27.12
CA ASP A 11 -8.27 17.13 -27.33
C ASP A 11 -6.95 17.39 -26.55
N ARG A 12 -6.72 16.64 -25.47
CA ARG A 12 -5.47 16.67 -24.68
C ARG A 12 -4.28 15.98 -25.36
N ILE A 13 -4.54 15.03 -26.27
CA ILE A 13 -3.50 14.27 -26.98
C ILE A 13 -2.96 15.08 -28.18
N MET A 14 -3.82 15.83 -28.88
CA MET A 14 -3.38 16.62 -30.05
C MET A 14 -2.60 17.90 -29.68
N LYS A 15 -2.87 18.54 -28.53
CA LYS A 15 -2.15 19.75 -28.11
C LYS A 15 -0.68 19.49 -27.72
N LYS A 16 -0.32 18.25 -27.35
CA LYS A 16 1.06 17.87 -26.97
C LYS A 16 1.99 17.64 -28.17
N THR A 17 1.48 17.36 -29.36
CA THR A 17 2.31 17.17 -30.57
C THR A 17 2.72 18.50 -31.20
N VAL A 18 1.98 19.59 -30.97
CA VAL A 18 2.25 20.91 -31.57
C VAL A 18 3.26 21.75 -30.77
N LEU A 19 3.43 21.49 -29.47
CA LEU A 19 4.38 22.26 -28.63
C LEU A 19 5.84 21.77 -28.73
N TYR A 20 6.07 20.56 -29.25
CA TYR A 20 7.41 19.98 -29.41
C TYR A 20 8.13 20.41 -30.70
N LEU A 21 7.41 21.08 -31.62
CA LEU A 21 7.94 21.58 -32.90
C LEU A 21 8.31 23.08 -32.88
N ALA A 22 8.01 23.80 -31.80
CA ALA A 22 8.26 25.24 -31.70
C ALA A 22 9.63 25.60 -31.09
N THR A 23 10.40 24.62 -30.59
CA THR A 23 11.67 24.86 -29.86
C THR A 23 12.93 24.63 -30.70
N ILE A 24 12.82 24.35 -32.00
CA ILE A 24 13.98 24.10 -32.90
C ILE A 24 14.12 25.21 -33.95
N LEU A 25 13.76 26.47 -33.64
CA LEU A 25 13.93 27.57 -34.59
C LEU A 25 14.23 28.92 -33.90
N ALA A 26 15.33 29.00 -33.15
CA ALA A 26 15.91 30.29 -32.74
C ALA A 26 17.40 30.15 -32.37
N ALA A 27 18.26 29.93 -33.35
CA ALA A 27 19.71 30.08 -33.18
C ALA A 27 20.43 30.39 -34.50
N VAL A 28 20.35 31.63 -35.01
CA VAL A 28 21.33 32.17 -35.98
C VAL A 28 21.47 33.70 -35.84
N SER A 29 22.72 34.17 -35.87
CA SER A 29 23.25 35.55 -36.07
C SER A 29 23.29 36.49 -34.84
N CYS A 30 24.27 37.36 -34.61
CA CYS A 30 25.63 37.64 -35.13
C CYS A 30 26.21 38.81 -34.28
N GLY A 31 27.54 38.91 -34.11
CA GLY A 31 28.22 40.22 -34.18
C GLY A 31 29.02 40.76 -32.98
N LYS A 32 30.35 40.54 -33.03
CA LYS A 32 31.50 41.48 -32.89
C LYS A 32 31.75 42.34 -31.63
N GLU A 33 32.96 42.19 -31.08
CA GLU A 33 33.82 43.13 -30.29
C GLU A 33 34.54 44.18 -31.19
N PRO A 34 35.45 45.09 -30.69
CA PRO A 34 35.71 45.74 -29.37
C PRO A 34 35.94 47.28 -29.51
N VAL A 35 36.50 47.99 -28.49
CA VAL A 35 37.60 49.03 -28.57
C VAL A 35 37.73 49.83 -27.24
N GLU A 36 38.96 49.93 -26.68
CA GLU A 36 39.41 50.93 -25.68
C GLU A 36 40.09 52.15 -26.35
N PRO A 37 40.27 53.32 -25.68
CA PRO A 37 41.63 53.65 -25.18
C PRO A 37 41.76 54.60 -23.94
N VAL A 38 42.78 54.32 -23.10
CA VAL A 38 43.87 55.14 -22.48
C VAL A 38 43.80 56.70 -22.53
N VAL A 39 44.15 57.44 -21.44
CA VAL A 39 45.39 58.29 -21.18
C VAL A 39 45.36 58.98 -19.75
N PRO A 40 46.41 59.68 -19.21
CA PRO A 40 46.89 59.58 -17.82
C PRO A 40 46.89 60.94 -17.04
N GLY A 41 47.44 60.98 -15.81
CA GLY A 41 48.00 62.24 -15.27
C GLY A 41 47.94 62.48 -13.75
N GLN A 42 49.15 62.57 -13.17
CA GLN A 42 49.66 63.53 -12.17
C GLN A 42 49.27 63.48 -10.67
N ASP A 43 50.32 63.27 -9.87
CA ASP A 43 50.87 64.08 -8.77
C ASP A 43 49.95 64.51 -7.60
N GLU A 44 50.29 64.08 -6.37
CA GLU A 44 50.86 64.96 -5.31
C GLU A 44 51.16 64.16 -4.02
N ASN A 45 52.26 64.52 -3.35
CA ASN A 45 52.86 63.85 -2.18
C ASN A 45 52.50 64.57 -0.87
N PRO A 46 52.35 63.86 0.28
CA PRO A 46 53.00 64.39 1.49
C PRO A 46 53.62 63.34 2.44
N ALA A 47 54.78 63.72 2.98
CA ALA A 47 55.59 63.06 4.02
C ALA A 47 55.10 63.37 5.45
N VAL A 48 55.43 62.53 6.46
CA VAL A 48 55.48 62.95 7.89
C VAL A 48 56.58 62.18 8.67
N GLU A 49 57.03 62.88 9.71
CA GLU A 49 58.19 62.82 10.62
C GLU A 49 58.22 61.68 11.67
N GLU A 50 59.44 61.33 12.11
CA GLU A 50 59.70 60.50 13.29
C GLU A 50 60.03 61.38 14.52
N SER A 51 59.48 61.05 15.68
CA SER A 51 59.92 61.60 16.98
C SER A 51 60.33 60.45 17.91
N ASN A 52 61.53 60.52 18.48
CA ASN A 52 62.13 59.48 19.33
C ASN A 52 62.05 59.83 20.82
N ASN A 53 61.57 58.89 21.64
CA ASN A 53 61.91 58.73 23.06
C ASN A 53 62.06 57.22 23.33
N GLY A 54 63.22 56.81 23.85
CA GLY A 54 63.73 55.43 23.78
C GLY A 54 63.01 54.34 24.60
N GLU A 55 63.42 53.10 24.28
CA GLU A 55 63.01 51.74 24.70
C GLU A 55 61.94 51.01 23.85
N VAL A 56 61.04 51.73 23.18
CA VAL A 56 60.14 51.16 22.16
C VAL A 56 59.97 52.20 21.05
N ARG A 57 60.16 51.81 19.78
CA ARG A 57 59.87 52.72 18.65
C ARG A 57 58.52 52.37 18.03
N THR A 58 57.67 53.37 17.85
CA THR A 58 56.47 53.26 17.04
C THR A 58 56.85 53.37 15.57
N VAL A 59 56.63 52.31 14.81
CA VAL A 59 56.85 52.31 13.36
C VAL A 59 55.52 52.43 12.66
N SER A 60 55.46 53.31 11.66
CA SER A 60 54.28 53.61 10.87
C SER A 60 54.43 53.09 9.43
N VAL A 61 53.45 52.34 8.93
CA VAL A 61 53.36 51.89 7.53
C VAL A 61 52.12 52.53 6.90
N ARG A 62 52.28 53.30 5.82
CA ARG A 62 51.15 53.97 5.14
C ARG A 62 50.60 53.13 3.99
N ALA A 63 49.29 52.97 3.91
CA ALA A 63 48.62 52.41 2.74
C ALA A 63 48.50 53.45 1.62
N GLY A 64 48.84 53.10 0.38
CA GLY A 64 48.77 54.02 -0.78
C GLY A 64 47.36 54.25 -1.32
N ILE A 65 47.20 55.28 -2.17
CA ILE A 65 45.92 55.81 -2.76
C ILE A 65 44.96 54.71 -3.29
N ALA A 66 45.47 53.59 -3.79
CA ALA A 66 44.62 52.49 -4.29
C ALA A 66 43.80 51.78 -3.19
N ALA A 67 44.15 51.99 -1.92
CA ALA A 67 43.51 51.40 -0.74
C ALA A 67 42.71 52.42 0.09
N SER A 68 42.52 53.65 -0.40
CA SER A 68 41.91 54.75 0.35
C SER A 68 41.04 55.66 -0.54
N LYS A 69 39.83 55.19 -0.88
CA LYS A 69 38.66 56.05 -1.13
C LYS A 69 37.35 55.24 -1.12
N ALA A 70 36.35 55.72 -0.37
CA ALA A 70 34.99 55.17 -0.28
C ALA A 70 34.23 55.36 -1.61
N ALA A 71 33.38 54.43 -2.07
CA ALA A 71 32.12 54.05 -1.41
C ALA A 71 31.69 52.60 -1.71
N VAL A 72 30.77 52.10 -0.88
CA VAL A 72 29.99 50.89 -1.12
C VAL A 72 29.32 51.01 -2.52
N ASP A 73 29.65 50.08 -3.44
CA ASP A 73 28.96 49.77 -4.71
C ASP A 73 29.49 50.31 -6.06
N ASP A 74 30.80 50.49 -6.27
CA ASP A 74 31.31 51.01 -7.57
C ASP A 74 32.29 50.12 -8.35
N ASN A 75 32.34 48.80 -8.14
CA ASN A 75 33.19 47.86 -8.92
C ASN A 75 34.67 48.28 -9.07
N SER A 76 35.17 49.22 -8.27
CA SER A 76 36.47 49.88 -8.45
C SER A 76 37.65 49.10 -7.88
N GLY A 77 37.38 48.10 -7.03
CA GLY A 77 38.41 47.27 -6.40
C GLY A 77 39.18 47.96 -5.27
N ALA A 78 38.75 49.14 -4.80
CA ALA A 78 39.40 49.86 -3.70
C ALA A 78 39.08 49.24 -2.32
N MET A 79 40.11 49.09 -1.47
CA MET A 79 39.96 48.65 -0.08
C MET A 79 39.51 49.80 0.83
N THR A 80 38.91 49.46 1.98
CA THR A 80 38.59 50.41 3.05
C THR A 80 39.06 49.83 4.37
N TRP A 81 39.77 50.62 5.17
CA TRP A 81 40.30 50.23 6.47
C TRP A 81 39.36 50.70 7.59
N GLN A 82 39.35 49.97 8.72
CA GLN A 82 38.55 50.31 9.90
C GLN A 82 39.31 50.01 11.20
N GLU A 83 38.79 50.52 12.31
CA GLU A 83 39.32 50.26 13.64
C GLU A 83 39.48 48.75 13.91
N GLY A 84 40.70 48.35 14.27
CA GLY A 84 41.07 46.96 14.55
C GLY A 84 41.61 46.18 13.36
N ASP A 85 41.62 46.73 12.14
CA ASP A 85 42.28 46.08 11.02
C ASP A 85 43.79 46.00 11.25
N ALA A 86 44.38 44.83 10.98
CA ALA A 86 45.79 44.58 11.18
C ALA A 86 46.44 43.93 9.95
N ILE A 87 47.65 44.40 9.63
CA ILE A 87 48.55 43.79 8.64
C ILE A 87 49.70 43.11 9.38
N GLY A 88 50.19 42.00 8.85
CA GLY A 88 51.39 41.34 9.34
C GLY A 88 52.59 41.87 8.59
N VAL A 89 53.56 42.48 9.26
CA VAL A 89 54.80 42.94 8.62
C VAL A 89 55.95 42.08 9.10
N TRP A 90 56.74 41.54 8.16
CA TRP A 90 57.91 40.73 8.48
C TRP A 90 58.97 41.62 9.15
N THR A 91 59.51 41.23 10.31
CA THR A 91 60.52 42.02 11.06
C THR A 91 61.90 41.36 11.11
N GLY A 92 62.19 40.48 10.15
CA GLY A 92 63.47 39.78 10.01
C GLY A 92 63.48 38.36 10.57
N SER A 93 62.63 38.06 11.56
CA SER A 93 62.50 36.72 12.17
C SER A 93 61.07 36.21 12.26
N GLU A 94 60.07 37.09 12.26
CA GLU A 94 58.66 36.76 12.42
C GLU A 94 57.77 37.81 11.74
N PHE A 95 56.47 37.53 11.61
CA PHE A 95 55.49 38.55 11.26
C PHE A 95 54.96 39.22 12.53
N THR A 96 55.19 40.51 12.64
CA THR A 96 54.66 41.36 13.71
C THR A 96 53.35 42.00 13.26
N GLU A 97 52.37 42.06 14.15
CA GLU A 97 51.10 42.74 13.93
C GLU A 97 51.28 44.26 13.89
N PHE A 98 50.77 44.89 12.83
CA PHE A 98 50.65 46.33 12.71
C PHE A 98 49.17 46.66 12.60
N ILE A 99 48.66 47.41 13.56
CA ILE A 99 47.23 47.75 13.66
C ILE A 99 47.03 49.14 13.06
N VAL A 100 45.95 49.33 12.33
CA VAL A 100 45.62 50.66 11.80
C VAL A 100 45.44 51.67 12.93
N ASP A 101 46.11 52.82 12.81
CA ASP A 101 45.92 53.95 13.71
C ASP A 101 44.57 54.59 13.40
N ASN A 102 43.64 54.43 14.34
CA ASN A 102 42.28 54.94 14.26
C ASN A 102 42.20 56.43 13.90
N ASN A 103 43.20 57.22 14.27
CA ASN A 103 43.23 58.66 13.98
C ASN A 103 43.48 58.96 12.49
N THR A 104 43.98 57.98 11.73
CA THR A 104 44.34 58.11 10.32
C THR A 104 43.37 57.39 9.38
N LEU A 105 42.32 56.75 9.91
CA LEU A 105 41.34 55.97 9.13
C LEU A 105 40.61 56.79 8.05
N ASN A 106 40.43 58.09 8.29
CA ASN A 106 39.77 59.01 7.37
C ASN A 106 40.77 59.81 6.51
N ASP A 107 42.07 59.59 6.68
CA ASP A 107 43.10 60.24 5.87
C ASP A 107 43.20 59.57 4.49
N ASP A 108 43.74 60.31 3.51
CA ASP A 108 44.05 59.76 2.19
C ASP A 108 45.07 58.60 2.25
N TYR A 109 45.75 58.42 3.39
CA TYR A 109 46.75 57.37 3.62
C TYR A 109 46.65 56.86 5.06
N PRO A 110 45.77 55.88 5.36
CA PRO A 110 45.71 55.30 6.69
C PRO A 110 47.04 54.65 7.05
N THR A 111 47.44 54.85 8.29
CA THR A 111 48.74 54.46 8.82
C THR A 111 48.56 53.28 9.77
N PHE A 112 49.35 52.24 9.60
CA PHE A 112 49.42 51.10 10.50
C PHE A 112 50.60 51.26 11.44
N THR A 113 50.38 51.09 12.73
CA THR A 113 51.40 51.28 13.75
C THR A 113 51.67 49.98 14.50
N ALA A 114 52.96 49.76 14.81
CA ALA A 114 53.38 48.73 15.74
C ALA A 114 54.52 49.25 16.61
N SER A 115 54.64 48.66 17.79
CA SER A 115 55.77 48.87 18.71
C SER A 115 56.83 47.80 18.46
N LEU A 116 58.03 48.21 18.01
CA LEU A 116 59.15 47.28 17.77
C LEU A 116 60.21 47.38 18.87
N SER A 117 60.80 46.23 19.21
CA SER A 117 61.91 46.13 20.17
C SER A 117 63.24 46.58 19.55
N GLU A 118 64.21 46.97 20.38
CA GLU A 118 65.56 47.40 19.94
C GLU A 118 66.24 46.29 19.11
N GLY A 119 66.54 46.60 17.83
CA GLY A 119 67.17 45.67 16.88
C GLY A 119 66.23 44.98 15.87
N GLN A 120 64.91 45.08 16.01
CA GLN A 120 63.96 44.56 15.00
C GLN A 120 63.85 45.53 13.81
N GLU A 121 64.30 45.12 12.63
CA GLU A 121 64.17 45.90 11.39
C GLU A 121 62.90 45.53 10.63
N VAL A 122 62.21 46.52 10.07
CA VAL A 122 61.05 46.29 9.21
C VAL A 122 61.54 45.62 7.92
N GLY A 123 61.10 44.41 7.65
CA GLY A 123 61.43 43.61 6.46
C GLY A 123 60.63 44.00 5.22
N ASP A 124 60.83 43.29 4.12
CA ASP A 124 60.31 43.66 2.79
C ASP A 124 58.97 42.99 2.42
N LEU A 125 58.32 42.34 3.39
CA LEU A 125 57.12 41.52 3.19
C LEU A 125 56.01 41.94 4.16
N ALA A 126 54.79 42.12 3.64
CA ALA A 126 53.60 42.37 4.46
C ALA A 126 52.42 41.51 3.97
N VAL A 127 51.54 41.09 4.88
CA VAL A 127 50.38 40.23 4.60
C VAL A 127 49.11 40.80 5.20
N TYR A 128 47.99 40.62 4.49
CA TYR A 128 46.67 40.98 4.96
C TYR A 128 45.62 39.97 4.45
N PRO A 129 44.68 39.49 5.29
CA PRO A 129 44.58 39.73 6.73
C PRO A 129 45.75 39.08 7.49
N TYR A 130 46.19 39.72 8.58
CA TYR A 130 47.21 39.15 9.45
C TYR A 130 46.66 37.94 10.22
N ASN A 131 47.45 36.87 10.28
CA ASN A 131 47.26 35.78 11.22
C ASN A 131 48.57 35.51 11.96
N SER A 132 48.50 35.31 13.28
CA SER A 132 49.68 34.96 14.09
C SER A 132 50.37 33.65 13.67
N LEU A 133 49.69 32.81 12.88
CA LEU A 133 50.25 31.59 12.29
C LEU A 133 50.98 31.83 10.96
N ASP A 134 50.95 33.03 10.41
CA ASP A 134 51.68 33.36 9.18
C ASP A 134 53.20 33.24 9.41
N SER A 135 53.91 32.64 8.45
CA SER A 135 55.35 32.39 8.60
C SER A 135 56.09 32.55 7.28
N TYR A 136 57.35 32.99 7.35
CA TYR A 136 58.23 33.10 6.19
C TYR A 136 59.55 32.36 6.45
N ASN A 137 59.88 31.42 5.57
CA ASN A 137 61.14 30.69 5.61
C ASN A 137 62.14 31.33 4.63
N SER A 138 63.10 32.07 5.16
CA SER A 138 64.13 32.75 4.37
C SER A 138 65.07 31.80 3.62
N GLY A 139 65.20 30.54 4.04
CA GLY A 139 66.04 29.52 3.39
C GLY A 139 65.41 28.91 2.14
N THR A 140 64.08 28.91 2.03
CA THR A 140 63.32 28.39 0.88
C THR A 140 62.54 29.48 0.15
N SER A 141 62.61 30.72 0.62
CA SER A 141 61.80 31.85 0.19
C SER A 141 60.29 31.58 0.22
N ALA A 142 59.84 30.64 1.06
CA ALA A 142 58.45 30.22 1.15
C ALA A 142 57.71 31.02 2.24
N LEU A 143 56.68 31.76 1.85
CA LEU A 143 55.71 32.42 2.72
C LEU A 143 54.48 31.53 2.88
N THR A 144 54.13 31.14 4.10
CA THR A 144 52.87 30.46 4.41
C THR A 144 51.88 31.44 5.02
N VAL A 145 50.73 31.62 4.38
CA VAL A 145 49.61 32.44 4.87
C VAL A 145 48.49 31.53 5.36
N ASN A 146 48.11 31.68 6.62
CA ASN A 146 47.08 30.92 7.30
C ASN A 146 45.82 31.76 7.47
N LEU A 147 44.69 31.22 7.02
CA LEU A 147 43.39 31.86 7.26
C LEU A 147 42.95 31.54 8.70
N PRO A 148 42.41 32.52 9.47
CA PRO A 148 41.83 32.26 10.79
C PRO A 148 40.76 31.17 10.72
N SER A 149 40.72 30.31 11.74
CA SER A 149 39.68 29.27 11.89
C SER A 149 38.31 29.84 12.24
N GLU A 150 38.26 31.07 12.75
CA GLU A 150 37.06 31.79 13.18
C GLU A 150 36.96 33.12 12.42
N TYR A 151 36.40 33.08 11.21
CA TYR A 151 35.90 34.30 10.57
C TYR A 151 34.41 34.45 10.94
N ALA A 152 34.13 34.95 12.14
CA ALA A 152 32.78 35.43 12.46
C ALA A 152 32.51 36.68 11.62
N TYR A 153 31.39 36.68 10.89
CA TYR A 153 30.98 37.83 10.10
C TYR A 153 30.60 39.00 11.01
N SER A 154 31.27 40.13 10.83
CA SER A 154 30.75 41.45 11.17
C SER A 154 30.72 42.29 9.88
N ALA A 155 29.83 43.28 9.78
CA ALA A 155 29.76 44.19 8.62
C ALA A 155 31.12 44.87 8.31
N ALA A 156 32.01 44.89 9.30
CA ALA A 156 33.36 45.39 9.27
C ALA A 156 34.33 44.50 8.43
N ASN A 157 34.25 43.17 8.51
CA ASN A 157 35.30 42.26 8.00
C ASN A 157 35.11 41.83 6.53
N SER A 158 34.51 42.68 5.68
CA SER A 158 33.93 42.29 4.39
C SER A 158 34.87 42.32 3.17
N ARG A 159 36.19 42.56 3.28
CA ARG A 159 37.00 42.99 2.11
C ARG A 159 38.41 42.38 2.02
N ALA A 160 38.55 41.46 1.05
CA ALA A 160 39.72 41.03 0.23
C ALA A 160 41.09 40.64 0.87
N PHE A 161 41.58 39.46 0.47
CA PHE A 161 42.88 38.85 0.82
C PHE A 161 44.01 39.32 -0.11
N LEU A 162 45.14 39.76 0.46
CA LEU A 162 46.24 40.38 -0.26
C LEU A 162 47.62 40.01 0.35
N VAL A 163 48.57 39.59 -0.50
CA VAL A 163 49.97 39.40 -0.08
C VAL A 163 50.82 40.51 -0.69
N ALA A 164 51.45 41.34 0.13
CA ALA A 164 52.30 42.44 -0.33
C ALA A 164 53.78 42.08 -0.39
N THR A 165 54.37 42.21 -1.57
CA THR A 165 55.83 42.20 -1.73
C THR A 165 56.30 43.63 -2.00
N ASN A 166 57.39 44.07 -1.38
CA ASN A 166 58.04 45.33 -1.74
C ASN A 166 58.37 45.31 -3.24
N SER A 167 57.75 46.20 -4.01
CA SER A 167 58.09 46.43 -5.40
C SER A 167 58.29 47.93 -5.56
N ASP A 168 59.50 48.41 -5.31
CA ASP A 168 60.17 49.33 -6.24
C ASP A 168 61.65 49.50 -5.90
N LYS A 169 62.49 49.20 -6.91
CA LYS A 169 63.68 50.02 -7.17
C LYS A 169 63.16 51.34 -7.75
N GLU A 170 63.17 52.42 -6.97
CA GLU A 170 63.21 53.76 -7.55
C GLU A 170 64.58 54.40 -7.29
N VAL A 171 65.43 54.36 -8.33
CA VAL A 171 66.48 55.35 -8.56
C VAL A 171 65.84 56.38 -9.49
N THR A 172 65.53 57.59 -9.02
CA THR A 172 66.38 58.76 -9.26
C THR A 172 65.84 59.97 -8.48
N GLY A 173 66.75 60.68 -7.79
CA GLY A 173 66.61 62.11 -7.50
C GLY A 173 66.01 62.51 -6.15
N GLY A 174 66.84 62.53 -5.09
CA GLY A 174 66.65 63.41 -3.92
C GLY A 174 65.73 62.88 -2.82
N THR A 175 66.26 62.01 -1.96
CA THR A 175 65.63 61.44 -0.76
C THR A 175 65.38 62.47 0.36
N PRO A 176 64.39 62.22 1.24
CA PRO A 176 64.70 61.81 2.61
C PRO A 176 64.80 60.27 2.70
N SER A 177 65.91 59.79 3.23
CA SER A 177 66.24 58.37 3.36
C SER A 177 65.26 57.66 4.30
N GLY A 178 64.60 56.57 3.86
CA GLY A 178 64.00 55.58 4.77
C GLY A 178 62.64 54.94 4.44
N VAL A 179 61.89 55.37 3.42
CA VAL A 179 60.51 54.88 3.23
C VAL A 179 60.47 53.57 2.41
N LYS A 180 59.97 52.47 3.01
CA LYS A 180 59.67 51.20 2.31
C LYS A 180 58.23 51.22 1.76
N LYS A 181 58.05 50.93 0.46
CA LYS A 181 56.74 50.80 -0.19
C LYS A 181 56.37 49.32 -0.31
N TYR A 182 55.16 48.94 0.07
CA TYR A 182 54.64 47.57 -0.09
C TYR A 182 53.56 47.52 -1.16
N THR A 183 53.66 46.59 -2.10
CA THR A 183 52.65 46.38 -3.14
C THR A 183 51.93 45.07 -2.92
N PHE A 184 50.65 45.16 -2.59
CA PHE A 184 49.76 44.04 -2.37
C PHE A 184 49.40 43.34 -3.70
N LYS A 185 49.87 42.09 -3.90
CA LYS A 185 49.51 41.20 -5.01
C LYS A 185 48.28 40.37 -4.63
N HIS A 186 47.25 40.39 -5.49
CA HIS A 186 45.97 39.71 -5.27
C HIS A 186 46.03 38.18 -5.45
N LEU A 187 45.52 37.45 -4.46
CA LEU A 187 45.26 36.01 -4.53
C LEU A 187 43.79 35.75 -4.92
N GLY A 188 43.47 35.70 -6.22
CA GLY A 188 42.21 35.12 -6.72
C GLY A 188 40.93 35.98 -6.69
N ALA A 189 39.78 35.35 -7.00
CA ALA A 189 38.43 35.91 -6.94
C ALA A 189 37.66 35.32 -5.73
N CYS A 190 36.55 35.91 -5.30
CA CYS A 190 35.79 35.42 -4.15
C CYS A 190 34.31 35.19 -4.50
N MET A 191 33.69 34.15 -3.94
CA MET A 191 32.26 33.92 -4.05
C MET A 191 31.54 34.10 -2.72
N LYS A 192 30.44 34.86 -2.70
CA LYS A 192 29.49 34.91 -1.60
C LYS A 192 28.42 33.84 -1.82
N ILE A 193 28.30 32.91 -0.88
CA ILE A 193 27.23 31.91 -0.83
C ILE A 193 26.32 32.27 0.33
N THR A 194 25.02 32.27 0.10
CA THR A 194 24.00 32.53 1.13
C THR A 194 23.16 31.28 1.31
N LEU A 195 23.01 30.78 2.53
CA LEU A 195 22.05 29.75 2.90
C LEU A 195 20.79 30.44 3.44
N SER A 196 19.62 30.15 2.87
CA SER A 196 18.33 30.71 3.32
C SER A 196 17.39 29.61 3.81
N ASP A 197 16.28 29.98 4.45
CA ASP A 197 15.23 29.06 4.90
C ASP A 197 15.73 27.90 5.79
N MET A 198 16.67 28.19 6.69
CA MET A 198 17.28 27.18 7.56
C MET A 198 16.38 26.84 8.74
N ASN A 199 16.01 25.56 8.88
CA ASN A 199 15.20 25.08 10.01
C ASN A 199 15.91 24.04 10.90
N LYS A 200 17.22 23.86 10.71
CA LYS A 200 18.12 23.09 11.55
C LYS A 200 19.45 23.80 11.67
N ALA A 201 20.12 23.61 12.80
CA ALA A 201 21.47 24.08 13.00
C ALA A 201 22.45 23.41 12.02
N ILE A 202 23.32 24.23 11.45
CA ILE A 202 24.38 23.80 10.55
C ILE A 202 25.66 23.67 11.35
N GLY A 203 26.26 22.47 11.35
CA GLY A 203 27.55 22.22 12.00
C GLY A 203 28.71 22.57 11.07
N TYR A 204 28.58 22.24 9.78
CA TYR A 204 29.56 22.64 8.77
C TYR A 204 28.94 22.63 7.36
N VAL A 205 29.61 23.31 6.45
CA VAL A 205 29.29 23.32 5.02
C VAL A 205 30.50 22.82 4.26
N THR A 206 30.29 22.05 3.20
CA THR A 206 31.34 21.75 2.24
C THR A 206 31.09 22.43 0.91
N VAL A 207 32.16 22.87 0.27
CA VAL A 207 32.13 23.46 -1.06
C VAL A 207 33.12 22.72 -1.93
N SER A 208 32.65 22.18 -3.06
CA SER A 208 33.48 21.38 -3.96
C SER A 208 33.45 21.86 -5.40
N SER A 209 34.49 21.53 -6.16
CA SER A 209 34.58 21.75 -7.61
C SER A 209 35.33 20.60 -8.28
N THR A 210 34.96 20.31 -9.54
CA THR A 210 35.60 19.30 -10.37
C THR A 210 36.58 19.88 -11.39
N SER A 211 36.53 21.19 -11.65
CA SER A 211 37.31 21.82 -12.71
C SER A 211 38.46 22.66 -12.22
N LYS A 212 38.35 23.21 -11.00
CA LYS A 212 39.38 24.07 -10.43
C LYS A 212 39.54 23.78 -8.95
N LYS A 213 40.78 23.87 -8.48
CA LYS A 213 41.14 23.72 -7.07
C LYS A 213 40.53 24.86 -6.26
N LEU A 214 39.79 24.55 -5.21
CA LEU A 214 39.29 25.50 -4.21
C LEU A 214 40.29 25.49 -3.05
N SER A 215 40.81 26.62 -2.58
CA SER A 215 41.97 26.65 -1.67
C SER A 215 41.71 27.22 -0.27
N GLY A 216 42.33 26.55 0.72
CA GLY A 216 42.84 27.05 2.02
C GLY A 216 44.39 27.20 1.97
N THR A 217 45.10 27.08 3.12
CA THR A 217 46.53 27.43 3.37
C THR A 217 47.39 27.59 2.12
N TYR A 218 47.95 28.80 1.95
CA TYR A 218 48.73 29.16 0.77
C TYR A 218 50.22 29.22 1.11
N THR A 219 51.05 28.45 0.41
CA THR A 219 52.51 28.65 0.40
C THR A 219 52.90 29.40 -0.87
N VAL A 220 53.41 30.61 -0.71
CA VAL A 220 53.94 31.49 -1.77
C VAL A 220 55.46 31.37 -1.77
N THR A 221 56.04 30.70 -2.77
CA THR A 221 57.50 30.63 -2.94
C THR A 221 57.99 31.83 -3.75
N LEU A 222 58.85 32.67 -3.17
CA LEU A 222 59.48 33.81 -3.82
C LEU A 222 60.79 33.38 -4.48
N SER A 223 60.74 32.88 -5.73
CA SER A 223 61.95 32.68 -6.53
C SER A 223 62.38 34.01 -7.16
N GLY A 224 63.67 34.36 -6.99
CA GLY A 224 64.24 35.59 -7.51
C GLY A 224 64.13 35.71 -9.03
N SER A 225 63.97 36.97 -9.47
CA SER A 225 63.94 37.50 -10.83
C SER A 225 62.73 37.15 -11.71
N GLY A 226 61.91 38.18 -11.95
CA GLY A 226 61.27 38.53 -13.23
C GLY A 226 60.36 37.49 -13.87
N ASP A 227 59.05 37.78 -13.84
CA ASP A 227 57.98 37.15 -14.62
C ASP A 227 57.93 35.62 -14.61
N GLU A 228 57.01 35.02 -13.84
CA GLU A 228 56.10 33.91 -14.24
C GLU A 228 55.37 33.27 -13.03
N GLU A 229 54.39 32.41 -13.35
CA GLU A 229 53.17 32.03 -12.63
C GLU A 229 53.25 31.51 -11.17
N LEU A 230 52.20 31.86 -10.42
CA LEU A 230 51.76 31.22 -9.16
C LEU A 230 51.51 29.71 -9.38
N THR A 231 52.49 28.87 -9.06
CA THR A 231 52.32 27.41 -9.11
C THR A 231 51.85 26.89 -7.76
N ILE A 232 50.59 26.42 -7.70
CA ILE A 232 50.02 25.77 -6.52
C ILE A 232 50.61 24.35 -6.41
N ALA A 233 51.62 24.15 -5.57
CA ALA A 233 52.08 22.82 -5.22
C ALA A 233 51.09 22.17 -4.25
N SER A 234 50.23 21.27 -4.76
CA SER A 234 49.51 20.31 -3.91
C SER A 234 50.25 18.99 -3.96
N THR A 235 50.67 18.48 -2.81
CA THR A 235 50.81 17.03 -2.69
C THR A 235 49.42 16.42 -2.71
N GLU A 236 49.21 15.54 -3.68
CA GLU A 236 48.08 14.61 -3.87
C GLU A 236 47.02 14.94 -4.92
N THR A 237 46.60 13.84 -5.55
CA THR A 237 46.07 13.63 -6.90
C THR A 237 44.58 13.92 -7.09
N ALA A 238 44.17 14.03 -8.36
CA ALA A 238 42.81 14.27 -8.84
C ALA A 238 41.70 13.44 -8.16
N ALA A 239 40.93 14.10 -7.29
CA ALA A 239 39.59 13.76 -6.86
C ALA A 239 38.90 15.08 -6.44
N GLU A 240 37.57 15.13 -6.53
CA GLU A 240 36.74 16.30 -6.19
C GLU A 240 37.28 17.10 -4.99
N GLN A 241 37.71 18.36 -5.22
CA GLN A 241 38.37 19.14 -4.18
C GLN A 241 37.32 19.84 -3.33
N THR A 242 37.36 19.60 -2.02
CA THR A 242 36.30 19.98 -1.08
C THR A 242 36.87 20.83 0.06
N ILE A 243 36.35 22.04 0.25
CA ILE A 243 36.60 22.87 1.44
C ILE A 243 35.53 22.55 2.48
N LYS A 244 35.92 22.27 3.73
CA LYS A 244 35.01 22.17 4.89
C LYS A 244 35.07 23.47 5.68
N ILE A 245 33.92 24.12 5.82
CA ILE A 245 33.73 25.35 6.60
C ILE A 245 32.96 24.95 7.86
N ASN A 246 33.66 24.85 8.99
CA ASN A 246 33.04 24.57 10.28
C ASN A 246 32.33 25.82 10.79
N MET A 247 31.14 25.65 11.38
CA MET A 247 30.42 26.74 12.02
C MET A 247 30.84 26.83 13.50
N PRO A 248 31.19 28.04 14.00
CA PRO A 248 31.77 28.21 15.33
C PRO A 248 30.80 27.87 16.48
N GLU A 249 29.50 27.86 16.24
CA GLU A 249 28.43 27.34 17.10
C GLU A 249 27.25 26.95 16.19
N GLU A 250 26.28 26.16 16.66
CA GLU A 250 25.09 25.78 15.88
C GLU A 250 24.27 27.03 15.46
N ILE A 251 24.55 27.60 14.27
CA ILE A 251 23.88 28.82 13.78
C ILE A 251 22.46 28.48 13.30
N THR A 252 21.47 29.23 13.80
CA THR A 252 20.05 29.16 13.39
C THR A 252 19.56 30.43 12.67
N GLU A 253 20.46 31.36 12.34
CA GLU A 253 20.10 32.62 11.67
C GLU A 253 19.71 32.39 10.20
N ASP A 254 18.55 32.89 9.77
CA ASP A 254 18.17 32.89 8.36
C ASP A 254 19.10 33.81 7.54
N ASN A 255 19.53 33.35 6.36
CA ASN A 255 20.44 34.05 5.43
C ASN A 255 21.94 34.06 5.82
N LEU A 256 22.43 32.98 6.44
CA LEU A 256 23.86 32.78 6.71
C LEU A 256 24.68 32.89 5.41
N SER A 257 25.56 33.88 5.37
CA SER A 257 26.45 34.10 4.24
C SER A 257 27.88 33.74 4.58
N PHE A 258 28.56 33.02 3.69
CA PHE A 258 29.99 32.75 3.80
C PHE A 258 30.69 32.96 2.46
N TYR A 259 32.00 33.14 2.55
CA TYR A 259 32.84 33.54 1.44
C TYR A 259 33.82 32.42 1.12
N VAL A 260 33.94 32.09 -0.17
CA VAL A 260 34.85 31.04 -0.63
C VAL A 260 35.83 31.65 -1.64
N PRO A 261 37.14 31.68 -1.33
CA PRO A 261 38.14 32.10 -2.30
C PRO A 261 38.24 31.05 -3.41
N VAL A 262 38.28 31.53 -4.65
CA VAL A 262 38.33 30.69 -5.85
C VAL A 262 39.25 31.25 -6.93
N PRO A 263 39.89 30.39 -7.72
CA PRO A 263 40.68 30.82 -8.86
C PRO A 263 39.80 31.47 -9.93
N ALA A 264 40.34 32.51 -10.59
CA ALA A 264 39.64 33.21 -11.67
C ALA A 264 39.35 32.28 -12.88
N GLY A 265 38.33 32.65 -13.65
CA GLY A 265 37.78 31.95 -14.82
C GLY A 265 36.57 31.06 -14.48
N GLU A 266 36.12 30.29 -15.46
CA GLU A 266 34.92 29.42 -15.32
C GLU A 266 35.16 28.23 -14.37
N ILE A 267 34.21 27.95 -13.48
CA ILE A 267 34.26 26.85 -12.50
C ILE A 267 33.10 25.89 -12.77
N THR A 268 33.36 24.79 -13.49
CA THR A 268 32.39 23.70 -13.68
C THR A 268 32.41 22.71 -12.50
N GLY A 269 31.28 22.03 -12.28
CA GLY A 269 31.12 21.06 -11.19
C GLY A 269 31.08 21.65 -9.78
N PHE A 270 30.82 22.95 -9.65
CA PHE A 270 30.69 23.61 -8.35
C PHE A 270 29.49 23.05 -7.56
N ARG A 271 29.70 22.67 -6.29
CA ARG A 271 28.69 22.16 -5.37
C ARG A 271 28.87 22.76 -3.98
N VAL A 272 27.77 23.02 -3.31
CA VAL A 272 27.69 23.39 -1.90
C VAL A 272 26.83 22.34 -1.20
N LYS A 273 27.35 21.75 -0.13
CA LYS A 273 26.62 20.80 0.71
C LYS A 273 26.61 21.27 2.15
N ALA A 274 25.47 21.24 2.83
CA ALA A 274 25.38 21.62 4.24
C ALA A 274 25.18 20.37 5.10
N TYR A 275 25.76 20.36 6.31
CA TYR A 275 25.74 19.23 7.22
C TYR A 275 25.38 19.67 8.65
N THR A 276 24.71 18.79 9.41
CA THR A 276 24.59 18.94 10.87
C THR A 276 25.92 18.66 11.57
N ALA A 277 26.05 19.01 12.86
CA ALA A 277 27.23 18.69 13.66
C ALA A 277 27.54 17.18 13.72
N ASP A 278 26.50 16.33 13.60
CA ASP A 278 26.61 14.86 13.54
C ASP A 278 26.85 14.28 12.11
N ASP A 279 27.42 15.06 11.19
CA ASP A 279 27.71 14.69 9.79
C ASP A 279 26.49 14.27 8.92
N GLY A 280 25.27 14.69 9.27
CA GLY A 280 24.06 14.46 8.47
C GLY A 280 23.92 15.47 7.32
N GLU A 281 24.04 15.03 6.07
CA GLU A 281 23.89 15.89 4.87
C GLU A 281 22.44 16.43 4.75
N LEU A 282 22.29 17.75 4.67
CA LEU A 282 21.01 18.47 4.64
C LEU A 282 20.64 18.99 3.24
N ILE A 283 21.62 19.42 2.45
CA ILE A 283 21.47 19.84 1.05
C ILE A 283 22.70 19.50 0.22
N SER A 284 22.53 19.38 -1.11
CA SER A 284 23.61 19.37 -2.11
C SER A 284 23.14 20.14 -3.36
N LYS A 285 23.61 21.37 -3.54
CA LYS A 285 23.17 22.27 -4.62
C LYS A 285 24.34 22.99 -5.27
N GLY A 286 24.27 23.21 -6.57
CA GLY A 286 25.21 24.05 -7.32
C GLY A 286 24.46 25.06 -8.20
N PRO A 287 25.11 26.14 -8.66
CA PRO A 287 24.53 27.06 -9.63
C PRO A 287 24.22 26.34 -10.96
N SER A 288 23.11 26.70 -11.61
CA SER A 288 22.63 26.07 -12.85
C SER A 288 23.53 26.35 -14.06
N THR A 289 24.26 27.46 -14.02
CA THR A 289 25.32 27.80 -14.96
C THR A 289 26.67 27.84 -14.23
N PRO A 290 27.77 27.41 -14.86
CA PRO A 290 29.10 27.54 -14.26
C PRO A 290 29.39 29.00 -13.89
N PRO A 291 29.75 29.29 -12.63
CA PRO A 291 30.18 30.64 -12.27
C PRO A 291 31.49 30.94 -12.99
N SER A 292 31.54 32.08 -13.65
CA SER A 292 32.76 32.65 -14.23
C SER A 292 33.15 33.88 -13.42
N LEU A 293 34.42 33.95 -13.02
CA LEU A 293 34.96 35.03 -12.20
C LEU A 293 36.12 35.72 -12.90
N THR A 294 36.19 37.04 -12.81
CA THR A 294 37.40 37.81 -13.13
C THR A 294 38.24 38.01 -11.87
N ARG A 295 39.56 38.16 -12.01
CA ARG A 295 40.42 38.50 -10.86
C ARG A 295 39.86 39.75 -10.16
N THR A 296 40.03 39.83 -8.84
CA THR A 296 39.57 40.93 -7.97
C THR A 296 38.05 41.14 -7.84
N THR A 297 37.21 40.23 -8.35
CA THR A 297 35.74 40.35 -8.22
C THR A 297 35.14 39.47 -7.12
N LEU A 298 34.13 40.01 -6.43
CA LEU A 298 33.21 39.26 -5.59
C LEU A 298 31.99 38.84 -6.42
N LYS A 299 31.78 37.53 -6.60
CA LYS A 299 30.57 37.01 -7.24
C LYS A 299 29.56 36.58 -6.18
N ILE A 300 28.39 37.21 -6.18
CA ILE A 300 27.27 36.82 -5.32
C ILE A 300 26.48 35.71 -6.04
N LEU A 301 26.35 34.55 -5.41
CA LEU A 301 25.49 33.47 -5.91
C LEU A 301 24.06 33.65 -5.39
N PRO A 302 23.04 33.16 -6.12
CA PRO A 302 21.68 33.09 -5.60
C PRO A 302 21.63 32.32 -4.27
N ALA A 303 20.75 32.75 -3.36
CA ALA A 303 20.57 32.09 -2.08
C ALA A 303 20.16 30.61 -2.26
N LEU A 304 20.77 29.75 -1.43
CA LEU A 304 20.55 28.32 -1.40
C LEU A 304 19.64 28.00 -0.22
N SER A 305 18.36 27.73 -0.51
CA SER A 305 17.38 27.30 0.49
C SER A 305 17.78 25.95 1.13
N VAL A 306 17.83 25.89 2.46
CA VAL A 306 18.21 24.73 3.31
C VAL A 306 17.05 24.29 4.17
N LYS A 307 15.93 23.94 3.53
CA LYS A 307 14.77 23.38 4.22
C LYS A 307 14.95 21.87 4.40
N VAL A 308 15.18 21.43 5.63
CA VAL A 308 15.14 20.00 6.01
C VAL A 308 13.69 19.64 6.32
N LEU A 309 13.25 18.42 6.01
CA LEU A 309 11.91 17.96 6.41
C LEU A 309 11.66 18.17 7.92
N GLY A 310 10.74 19.09 8.24
CA GLY A 310 10.01 19.31 9.50
C GLY A 310 10.70 19.21 10.87
N GLY A 311 12.02 19.28 10.99
CA GLY A 311 12.67 19.15 12.31
C GLY A 311 12.59 17.72 12.88
N GLY A 312 13.48 17.41 13.84
CA GLY A 312 13.71 16.06 14.39
C GLY A 312 14.75 15.25 13.60
N ARG A 313 15.30 14.18 14.20
CA ARG A 313 16.41 13.37 13.63
C ARG A 313 15.92 12.10 12.92
N GLY A 314 14.63 11.77 13.04
CA GLY A 314 14.04 10.54 12.50
C GLY A 314 14.47 9.27 13.22
N THR A 315 15.07 9.36 14.41
CA THR A 315 15.60 8.19 15.13
C THR A 315 14.48 7.32 15.71
N ASP A 316 13.43 7.96 16.22
CA ASP A 316 12.31 7.31 16.91
C ASP A 316 11.13 8.29 17.08
N SER A 317 10.11 7.85 17.83
CA SER A 317 8.89 8.64 18.07
C SER A 317 9.08 9.93 18.86
N SER A 318 10.18 10.06 19.61
CA SER A 318 10.56 11.23 20.42
C SER A 318 11.23 12.30 19.55
N TYR A 319 11.95 11.88 18.51
CA TYR A 319 12.63 12.77 17.57
C TYR A 319 12.24 12.48 16.11
N PRO A 320 10.94 12.49 15.76
CA PRO A 320 10.47 12.15 14.43
C PRO A 320 10.81 13.24 13.41
N MET A 321 11.02 12.88 12.14
CA MET A 321 10.98 13.83 11.03
C MET A 321 9.54 14.32 10.85
N LEU A 322 9.25 15.60 11.05
CA LEU A 322 7.87 16.07 10.89
C LEU A 322 7.50 16.29 9.42
N ILE A 323 6.25 15.99 9.08
CA ILE A 323 5.63 16.37 7.81
C ILE A 323 4.50 17.34 8.16
N SER A 324 4.71 18.62 7.85
CA SER A 324 3.84 19.72 8.29
C SER A 324 3.10 20.42 7.16
N SER A 325 3.54 20.22 5.92
CA SER A 325 2.93 20.84 4.74
C SER A 325 2.92 19.93 3.52
N LYS A 326 2.23 20.39 2.47
CA LYS A 326 2.27 19.77 1.14
C LYS A 326 3.71 19.67 0.62
N ASP A 327 4.47 20.75 0.69
CA ASP A 327 5.85 20.80 0.21
C ASP A 327 6.75 19.82 0.94
N ASP A 328 6.52 19.60 2.24
CA ASP A 328 7.25 18.60 3.00
C ASP A 328 6.99 17.19 2.43
N LEU A 329 5.72 16.86 2.15
CA LEU A 329 5.35 15.57 1.58
C LEU A 329 5.92 15.37 0.17
N VAL A 330 5.90 16.41 -0.67
CA VAL A 330 6.52 16.41 -2.01
C VAL A 330 8.04 16.22 -1.89
N GLN A 331 8.69 16.89 -0.94
CA GLN A 331 10.12 16.76 -0.70
C GLN A 331 10.52 15.35 -0.27
N LEU A 332 9.71 14.70 0.59
CA LEU A 332 9.91 13.30 0.98
C LEU A 332 9.85 12.37 -0.23
N SER A 333 8.88 12.56 -1.12
CA SER A 333 8.80 11.81 -2.37
C SER A 333 10.06 12.03 -3.23
N ALA A 334 10.46 13.28 -3.45
CA ALA A 334 11.64 13.60 -4.24
C ALA A 334 12.93 12.97 -3.69
N TRP A 335 13.15 12.98 -2.37
CA TRP A 335 14.34 12.40 -1.76
C TRP A 335 14.36 10.87 -1.83
N THR A 336 13.23 10.23 -1.57
CA THR A 336 13.15 8.76 -1.56
C THR A 336 13.29 8.15 -2.96
N ASN A 337 12.91 8.90 -4.00
CA ASN A 337 13.06 8.49 -5.39
C ASN A 337 14.42 8.89 -6.02
N ASN A 338 15.23 9.72 -5.35
CA ASN A 338 16.52 10.18 -5.87
C ASN A 338 17.69 9.34 -5.36
N ALA A 339 18.51 8.81 -6.27
CA ALA A 339 19.64 7.95 -5.93
C ALA A 339 20.70 8.59 -5.02
N SER A 340 20.89 9.91 -5.10
CA SER A 340 21.86 10.65 -4.28
C SER A 340 21.40 10.83 -2.83
N TYR A 341 20.09 10.91 -2.60
CA TYR A 341 19.53 11.25 -1.29
C TYR A 341 18.93 10.05 -0.56
N ARG A 342 18.37 9.08 -1.30
CA ARG A 342 17.54 8.00 -0.75
C ARG A 342 18.18 7.21 0.39
N ASN A 343 19.51 7.09 0.42
CA ASN A 343 20.22 6.33 1.45
C ASN A 343 20.19 7.02 2.82
N ALA A 344 20.28 8.36 2.86
CA ALA A 344 20.26 9.13 4.10
C ALA A 344 18.90 9.09 4.82
N PHE A 345 17.82 8.77 4.08
CA PHE A 345 16.45 8.79 4.58
C PHE A 345 15.84 7.38 4.77
N ARG A 346 16.67 6.33 4.75
CA ARG A 346 16.22 4.95 4.98
C ARG A 346 15.98 4.71 6.47
N GLY A 347 14.94 3.93 6.78
CA GLY A 347 14.67 3.48 8.15
C GLY A 347 14.23 4.56 9.15
N LEU A 348 14.09 5.81 8.73
CA LEU A 348 13.74 6.91 9.62
C LEU A 348 12.27 6.87 10.05
N TYR A 349 11.98 7.53 11.17
CA TYR A 349 10.64 7.74 11.70
C TYR A 349 10.09 9.10 11.25
N TYR A 350 8.93 9.08 10.59
CA TYR A 350 8.20 10.25 10.12
C TYR A 350 6.90 10.42 10.89
N LYS A 351 6.52 11.67 11.20
CA LYS A 351 5.26 12.00 11.87
C LYS A 351 4.58 13.19 11.21
N GLN A 352 3.31 13.04 10.85
CA GLN A 352 2.52 14.15 10.36
C GLN A 352 2.12 15.07 11.53
N SER A 353 2.44 16.36 11.45
CA SER A 353 2.14 17.34 12.50
C SER A 353 0.91 18.20 12.21
N ALA A 354 0.52 18.31 10.93
CA ALA A 354 -0.62 19.09 10.47
C ALA A 354 -1.46 18.35 9.42
N ASN A 355 -2.70 18.80 9.20
CA ASN A 355 -3.47 18.36 8.04
C ASN A 355 -2.85 18.95 6.77
N ILE A 356 -2.79 18.16 5.70
CA ILE A 356 -2.21 18.53 4.41
C ILE A 356 -3.34 18.56 3.39
N THR A 357 -3.40 19.62 2.59
CA THR A 357 -4.43 19.80 1.56
C THR A 357 -3.77 20.13 0.24
N PHE A 358 -4.12 19.38 -0.80
CA PHE A 358 -3.80 19.66 -2.19
C PHE A 358 -4.95 20.44 -2.84
N ASP A 359 -4.65 21.17 -3.91
CA ASP A 359 -5.65 21.92 -4.68
C ASP A 359 -6.52 21.03 -5.59
N GLY A 360 -6.13 19.75 -5.78
CA GLY A 360 -6.83 18.77 -6.61
C GLY A 360 -6.41 18.80 -8.10
N GLU A 361 -5.53 19.71 -8.49
CA GLU A 361 -5.04 19.84 -9.87
C GLU A 361 -3.60 19.32 -10.02
N GLU A 362 -2.77 19.52 -8.99
CA GLU A 362 -1.38 19.06 -8.97
C GLU A 362 -1.27 17.52 -8.87
N LEU A 363 -0.41 16.94 -9.71
CA LEU A 363 -0.07 15.52 -9.63
C LEU A 363 1.02 15.30 -8.58
N PHE A 364 0.82 14.31 -7.71
CA PHE A 364 1.79 13.86 -6.73
C PHE A 364 2.54 12.63 -7.23
N ASP A 365 3.87 12.68 -7.20
CA ASP A 365 4.71 11.52 -7.44
C ASP A 365 4.73 10.63 -6.19
N PRO A 366 4.40 9.32 -6.28
CA PRO A 366 4.42 8.41 -5.13
C PRO A 366 5.76 8.39 -4.38
N ILE A 367 5.72 8.24 -3.05
CA ILE A 367 6.89 8.05 -2.19
C ILE A 367 7.45 6.65 -2.45
N SER A 368 8.73 6.54 -2.82
CA SER A 368 9.41 5.26 -3.12
C SER A 368 8.67 4.38 -4.13
N GLN A 369 8.92 4.56 -5.43
CA GLN A 369 8.16 3.89 -6.51
C GLN A 369 8.60 2.46 -6.86
N SER A 370 9.66 1.92 -6.26
CA SER A 370 10.24 0.64 -6.72
C SER A 370 10.86 -0.19 -5.60
N ALA A 371 10.91 -1.51 -5.82
CA ALA A 371 11.65 -2.46 -4.99
C ALA A 371 13.17 -2.16 -4.91
N VAL A 372 13.73 -1.39 -5.85
CA VAL A 372 15.15 -0.98 -5.84
C VAL A 372 15.40 0.11 -4.79
N TYR A 373 14.40 0.95 -4.52
CA TYR A 373 14.48 2.06 -3.56
C TYR A 373 13.20 2.11 -2.71
N PRO A 374 12.94 1.04 -1.94
CA PRO A 374 11.71 0.91 -1.18
C PRO A 374 11.71 1.86 0.02
N PHE A 375 10.52 2.27 0.44
CA PHE A 375 10.38 2.99 1.70
C PHE A 375 10.58 1.99 2.86
N THR A 376 11.50 2.32 3.76
CA THR A 376 11.95 1.44 4.85
C THR A 376 11.68 2.01 6.24
N GLY A 377 11.18 3.24 6.30
CA GLY A 377 10.92 3.97 7.53
C GLY A 377 9.58 3.63 8.18
N LYS A 378 9.23 4.37 9.23
CA LYS A 378 7.90 4.34 9.86
C LYS A 378 7.19 5.64 9.55
N TYR A 379 5.93 5.57 9.12
CA TYR A 379 5.12 6.75 8.86
C TYR A 379 3.91 6.80 9.81
N HIS A 380 3.95 7.73 10.75
CA HIS A 380 2.89 7.98 11.72
C HIS A 380 2.03 9.17 11.28
N GLY A 381 0.84 8.92 10.75
CA GLY A 381 -0.08 9.98 10.31
C GLY A 381 -0.70 10.80 11.44
N ASN A 382 -0.54 10.36 12.71
CA ASN A 382 -0.96 11.12 13.90
C ASN A 382 -2.45 11.53 13.89
N GLY A 383 -3.30 10.77 13.19
CA GLY A 383 -4.73 11.07 12.99
C GLY A 383 -5.01 12.27 12.08
N LYS A 384 -3.98 12.83 11.43
CA LYS A 384 -4.09 13.96 10.51
C LYS A 384 -4.51 13.48 9.12
N THR A 385 -5.06 14.41 8.34
CA THR A 385 -5.57 14.13 6.99
C THR A 385 -4.59 14.58 5.91
N ILE A 386 -4.60 13.86 4.79
CA ILE A 386 -4.12 14.34 3.50
C ILE A 386 -5.34 14.40 2.57
N THR A 387 -5.66 15.58 2.06
CA THR A 387 -6.91 15.84 1.33
C THR A 387 -6.64 16.18 -0.14
N ASN A 388 -7.47 15.65 -1.03
CA ASN A 388 -7.45 15.87 -2.49
C ASN A 388 -6.12 15.45 -3.16
N LEU A 389 -5.48 14.40 -2.64
CA LEU A 389 -4.27 13.82 -3.23
C LEU A 389 -4.59 13.25 -4.61
N LYS A 390 -3.85 13.64 -5.64
CA LYS A 390 -4.03 13.15 -7.00
C LYS A 390 -2.77 12.48 -7.52
N ILE A 391 -2.88 11.23 -7.93
CA ILE A 391 -1.79 10.44 -8.49
C ILE A 391 -2.26 9.91 -9.84
N ASP A 392 -1.49 10.18 -10.89
CA ASP A 392 -1.71 9.63 -12.23
C ASP A 392 -0.38 9.07 -12.71
N SER A 393 -0.23 7.75 -12.56
CA SER A 393 1.04 7.06 -12.72
C SER A 393 0.91 5.95 -13.76
N SER A 394 1.80 5.99 -14.76
CA SER A 394 1.98 4.90 -15.72
C SER A 394 3.01 3.86 -15.26
N VAL A 395 3.57 3.99 -14.05
CA VAL A 395 4.51 3.01 -13.47
C VAL A 395 3.80 2.06 -12.51
N GLU A 396 4.38 0.87 -12.33
CA GLU A 396 3.86 -0.12 -11.39
C GLU A 396 3.98 0.35 -9.94
N ASN A 397 3.08 -0.14 -9.09
CA ASN A 397 3.02 0.16 -7.66
C ASN A 397 2.65 1.63 -7.40
N THR A 398 1.35 1.90 -7.44
CA THR A 398 0.81 3.25 -7.33
C THR A 398 0.01 3.42 -6.04
N GLY A 399 0.33 4.48 -5.31
CA GLY A 399 -0.35 4.93 -4.10
C GLY A 399 0.44 6.08 -3.47
N LEU A 400 0.03 6.62 -2.32
CA LEU A 400 0.85 7.60 -1.60
C LEU A 400 2.29 7.07 -1.40
N PHE A 401 2.40 5.78 -1.09
CA PHE A 401 3.65 5.02 -1.13
C PHE A 401 3.61 4.04 -2.31
N GLY A 402 4.60 4.06 -3.18
CA GLY A 402 4.67 3.07 -4.27
C GLY A 402 4.99 1.68 -3.71
N TYR A 403 6.12 1.55 -3.02
CA TYR A 403 6.66 0.30 -2.51
C TYR A 403 7.19 0.45 -1.09
N ILE A 404 6.67 -0.37 -0.16
CA ILE A 404 7.20 -0.42 1.22
C ILE A 404 7.83 -1.78 1.55
N GLU A 405 8.94 -1.75 2.28
CA GLU A 405 9.65 -2.95 2.73
C GLU A 405 9.12 -3.49 4.07
N SER A 406 9.58 -4.68 4.44
CA SER A 406 9.13 -5.44 5.61
C SER A 406 9.37 -4.83 6.98
N SER A 407 10.34 -3.92 7.11
CA SER A 407 10.54 -3.13 8.32
C SER A 407 9.55 -1.97 8.45
N CYS A 408 8.82 -1.63 7.39
CA CYS A 408 7.97 -0.46 7.34
C CYS A 408 6.67 -0.66 8.13
N THR A 409 6.22 0.42 8.77
CA THR A 409 4.87 0.52 9.33
C THR A 409 4.26 1.86 8.95
N ILE A 410 3.09 1.83 8.31
CA ILE A 410 2.25 3.01 8.04
C ILE A 410 1.04 2.92 8.96
N TYR A 411 0.79 3.97 9.75
CA TYR A 411 -0.31 3.92 10.71
C TYR A 411 -0.89 5.28 11.10
N LYS A 412 -2.18 5.26 11.51
CA LYS A 412 -2.93 6.44 11.93
C LYS A 412 -2.94 7.57 10.89
N LEU A 413 -3.05 7.20 9.62
CA LEU A 413 -3.05 8.12 8.48
C LEU A 413 -4.43 8.14 7.82
N ASN A 414 -4.93 9.35 7.55
CA ASN A 414 -6.23 9.54 6.92
C ASN A 414 -6.08 10.18 5.53
N LEU A 415 -6.62 9.56 4.49
CA LEU A 415 -6.78 10.18 3.17
C LEU A 415 -8.24 10.57 2.93
N VAL A 416 -8.45 11.78 2.43
CA VAL A 416 -9.78 12.31 2.09
C VAL A 416 -9.79 12.74 0.63
N ASN A 417 -10.73 12.19 -0.14
CA ASN A 417 -10.89 12.38 -1.57
C ASN A 417 -9.62 12.14 -2.40
N PRO A 418 -8.87 11.03 -2.21
CA PRO A 418 -7.75 10.74 -3.09
C PRO A 418 -8.25 10.26 -4.47
N THR A 419 -7.64 10.74 -5.55
CA THR A 419 -7.82 10.21 -6.90
C THR A 419 -6.53 9.51 -7.33
N VAL A 420 -6.59 8.21 -7.63
CA VAL A 420 -5.40 7.40 -7.94
C VAL A 420 -5.64 6.61 -9.23
N VAL A 421 -4.88 6.96 -10.27
CA VAL A 421 -4.81 6.21 -11.52
C VAL A 421 -3.47 5.49 -11.57
N GLY A 422 -3.50 4.16 -11.69
CA GLY A 422 -2.31 3.32 -11.75
C GLY A 422 -2.46 2.15 -12.72
N ILE A 423 -1.40 1.37 -12.89
CA ILE A 423 -1.41 0.16 -13.73
C ILE A 423 -1.51 -1.11 -12.89
N ASN A 424 -0.37 -1.71 -12.53
CA ASN A 424 -0.28 -2.87 -11.65
C ASN A 424 -0.05 -2.44 -10.20
N CYS A 425 -0.70 -3.11 -9.25
CA CYS A 425 -0.60 -2.82 -7.81
C CYS A 425 -1.02 -1.38 -7.48
N THR A 426 -2.32 -1.10 -7.53
CA THR A 426 -2.84 0.25 -7.26
C THR A 426 -3.61 0.28 -5.95
N GLY A 427 -3.32 1.24 -5.07
CA GLY A 427 -4.17 1.55 -3.93
C GLY A 427 -3.93 2.93 -3.36
N SER A 428 -4.87 3.50 -2.59
CA SER A 428 -4.74 4.89 -2.17
C SER A 428 -3.53 5.14 -1.27
N LEU A 429 -3.26 4.22 -0.33
CA LEU A 429 -2.12 4.36 0.58
C LEU A 429 -0.86 3.71 0.02
N CYS A 430 -0.95 2.49 -0.51
CA CYS A 430 0.24 1.78 -0.95
C CYS A 430 0.01 0.92 -2.19
N GLY A 431 0.87 1.05 -3.20
CA GLY A 431 0.86 0.13 -4.34
C GLY A 431 1.23 -1.30 -3.92
N PHE A 432 2.48 -1.50 -3.50
CA PHE A 432 3.02 -2.78 -3.07
C PHE A 432 3.56 -2.73 -1.63
N SER A 433 2.96 -3.54 -0.76
CA SER A 433 3.32 -3.60 0.65
C SER A 433 3.95 -4.92 1.07
N LYS A 434 5.23 -4.87 1.46
CA LYS A 434 5.84 -5.90 2.31
C LYS A 434 5.80 -5.55 3.79
N GLY A 435 5.28 -4.38 4.17
CA GLY A 435 5.25 -3.86 5.54
C GLY A 435 3.87 -3.97 6.19
N LYS A 436 3.71 -3.41 7.39
CA LYS A 436 2.44 -3.36 8.12
C LYS A 436 1.69 -2.05 7.81
N ILE A 437 0.39 -2.14 7.50
CA ILE A 437 -0.51 -0.98 7.39
C ILE A 437 -1.59 -1.11 8.46
N SER A 438 -1.77 -0.10 9.31
CA SER A 438 -2.68 -0.22 10.45
C SER A 438 -3.38 1.06 10.86
N THR A 439 -4.65 0.97 11.27
CA THR A 439 -5.40 2.14 11.80
C THR A 439 -5.43 3.31 10.79
N CYS A 440 -5.59 3.02 9.50
CA CYS A 440 -5.65 4.06 8.47
C CYS A 440 -7.08 4.20 7.93
N THR A 441 -7.45 5.41 7.52
CA THR A 441 -8.78 5.67 6.96
C THR A 441 -8.66 6.32 5.60
N VAL A 442 -9.38 5.80 4.61
CA VAL A 442 -9.47 6.38 3.27
C VAL A 442 -10.94 6.63 2.98
N THR A 443 -11.29 7.86 2.60
CA THR A 443 -12.69 8.29 2.36
C THR A 443 -12.80 9.08 1.08
N GLY A 444 -13.91 8.89 0.35
CA GLY A 444 -14.16 9.57 -0.92
C GLY A 444 -13.17 9.22 -2.02
N ALA A 445 -12.53 8.05 -1.95
CA ALA A 445 -11.51 7.66 -2.92
C ALA A 445 -12.11 7.38 -4.30
N ASP A 446 -11.35 7.69 -5.34
CA ASP A 446 -11.60 7.29 -6.73
C ASP A 446 -10.33 6.63 -7.26
N ILE A 447 -10.37 5.30 -7.42
CA ILE A 447 -9.20 4.49 -7.77
C ILE A 447 -9.47 3.75 -9.07
N ASP A 448 -8.69 4.06 -10.10
CA ASP A 448 -8.69 3.36 -11.38
C ASP A 448 -7.35 2.64 -11.56
N GLY A 449 -7.40 1.32 -11.69
CA GLY A 449 -6.22 0.50 -11.93
C GLY A 449 -6.44 -0.60 -12.95
N THR A 450 -5.35 -1.16 -13.46
CA THR A 450 -5.41 -2.27 -14.41
C THR A 450 -5.46 -3.60 -13.69
N GLU A 451 -4.46 -3.89 -12.85
CA GLU A 451 -4.32 -5.15 -12.12
C GLU A 451 -4.04 -4.93 -10.63
N TRP A 452 -4.68 -5.75 -9.79
CA TRP A 452 -4.49 -5.79 -8.33
C TRP A 452 -4.77 -4.42 -7.71
N VAL A 453 -6.04 -4.03 -7.76
CA VAL A 453 -6.49 -2.73 -7.27
C VAL A 453 -7.11 -2.93 -5.89
N GLY A 454 -6.64 -2.17 -4.91
CA GLY A 454 -7.12 -2.22 -3.54
C GLY A 454 -7.39 -0.84 -2.97
N GLY A 455 -8.48 -0.65 -2.24
CA GLY A 455 -8.79 0.66 -1.63
C GLY A 455 -7.67 1.19 -0.71
N ILE A 456 -7.02 0.30 0.04
CA ILE A 456 -5.86 0.64 0.88
C ILE A 456 -4.56 0.27 0.19
N THR A 457 -4.43 -0.98 -0.30
CA THR A 457 -3.23 -1.43 -0.98
C THR A 457 -3.49 -2.38 -2.13
N GLY A 458 -2.78 -2.19 -3.25
CA GLY A 458 -2.93 -3.05 -4.42
C GLY A 458 -2.43 -4.47 -4.17
N TYR A 459 -1.20 -4.60 -3.66
CA TYR A 459 -0.58 -5.88 -3.31
C TYR A 459 -0.06 -5.89 -1.88
N THR A 460 -0.27 -6.98 -1.13
CA THR A 460 0.49 -7.21 0.10
C THR A 460 0.78 -8.68 0.41
N ASN A 461 1.92 -8.94 1.04
CA ASN A 461 2.24 -10.24 1.64
C ASN A 461 2.33 -10.21 3.17
N LYS A 462 1.73 -9.18 3.81
CA LYS A 462 1.75 -8.94 5.27
C LYS A 462 0.37 -8.56 5.83
N ILE A 463 0.38 -7.73 6.87
CA ILE A 463 -0.71 -7.41 7.77
C ILE A 463 -1.33 -6.07 7.37
N VAL A 464 -2.65 -6.08 7.21
CA VAL A 464 -3.48 -4.87 7.12
C VAL A 464 -4.52 -4.95 8.24
N GLU A 465 -4.49 -4.01 9.19
CA GLU A 465 -5.36 -4.10 10.37
C GLU A 465 -6.08 -2.79 10.70
N SER A 466 -7.33 -2.88 11.17
CA SER A 466 -8.11 -1.74 11.66
C SER A 466 -8.20 -0.58 10.65
N CYS A 467 -8.22 -0.89 9.35
CA CYS A 467 -8.32 0.12 8.29
C CYS A 467 -9.78 0.31 7.85
N ASN A 468 -10.14 1.53 7.48
CA ASN A 468 -11.47 1.87 6.96
C ASN A 468 -11.34 2.43 5.55
N PHE A 469 -12.23 1.99 4.65
CA PHE A 469 -12.28 2.45 3.28
C PHE A 469 -13.69 2.92 2.90
N THR A 470 -13.77 3.98 2.11
CA THR A 470 -14.99 4.45 1.43
C THR A 470 -14.61 5.07 0.10
N GLY A 471 -15.20 4.59 -0.98
CA GLY A 471 -14.93 5.12 -2.31
C GLY A 471 -15.17 4.10 -3.41
N HIS A 472 -14.67 4.46 -4.58
CA HIS A 472 -14.77 3.71 -5.82
C HIS A 472 -13.44 3.02 -6.13
N VAL A 473 -13.51 1.72 -6.47
CA VAL A 473 -12.37 0.89 -6.85
C VAL A 473 -12.70 0.18 -8.15
N ASP A 474 -12.06 0.59 -9.24
CA ASP A 474 -12.19 -0.02 -10.55
C ASP A 474 -10.89 -0.74 -10.95
N ALA A 475 -10.98 -2.04 -11.20
CA ALA A 475 -9.95 -2.83 -11.86
C ALA A 475 -10.37 -3.17 -13.30
N SER A 476 -9.72 -2.59 -14.28
CA SER A 476 -10.07 -2.75 -15.70
C SER A 476 -9.67 -4.11 -16.29
N ALA A 477 -8.71 -4.84 -15.70
CA ALA A 477 -8.19 -6.07 -16.30
C ALA A 477 -8.16 -7.32 -15.41
N ASP A 478 -8.28 -7.24 -14.08
CA ASP A 478 -8.09 -8.45 -13.24
C ASP A 478 -8.89 -8.47 -11.92
N ARG A 479 -8.31 -7.95 -10.82
CA ARG A 479 -8.80 -8.13 -9.44
C ARG A 479 -8.98 -6.81 -8.72
N ALA A 480 -10.11 -6.66 -8.03
CA ALA A 480 -10.42 -5.51 -7.17
C ALA A 480 -10.74 -5.94 -5.74
N GLY A 481 -10.24 -5.20 -4.75
CA GLY A 481 -10.61 -5.35 -3.36
C GLY A 481 -10.87 -4.01 -2.67
N GLY A 482 -11.87 -3.93 -1.79
CA GLY A 482 -12.12 -2.68 -1.06
C GLY A 482 -10.98 -2.31 -0.09
N ILE A 483 -10.18 -3.29 0.37
CA ILE A 483 -8.97 -3.03 1.18
C ILE A 483 -7.71 -3.48 0.44
N VAL A 484 -7.68 -4.73 -0.01
CA VAL A 484 -6.50 -5.34 -0.67
C VAL A 484 -6.85 -5.92 -2.03
N GLY A 485 -6.10 -5.58 -3.08
CA GLY A 485 -6.29 -6.18 -4.40
C GLY A 485 -5.87 -7.65 -4.46
N TYR A 486 -4.61 -7.93 -4.13
CA TYR A 486 -4.01 -9.27 -4.25
C TYR A 486 -2.91 -9.57 -3.22
N GLY A 487 -2.72 -10.86 -2.88
CA GLY A 487 -1.48 -11.34 -2.25
C GLY A 487 -1.64 -12.51 -1.28
N THR A 488 -0.72 -12.61 -0.30
CA THR A 488 -0.80 -13.59 0.81
C THR A 488 -0.97 -12.80 2.10
N VAL A 489 -2.19 -12.74 2.62
CA VAL A 489 -2.61 -11.59 3.46
C VAL A 489 -3.08 -12.00 4.85
N THR A 490 -2.80 -11.16 5.83
CA THR A 490 -3.50 -11.17 7.12
C THR A 490 -4.28 -9.87 7.24
N VAL A 491 -5.61 -9.93 7.20
CA VAL A 491 -6.48 -8.76 7.29
C VAL A 491 -7.37 -8.89 8.52
N THR A 492 -7.28 -7.93 9.45
CA THR A 492 -8.01 -8.00 10.73
C THR A 492 -8.72 -6.70 11.06
N GLY A 493 -10.02 -6.77 11.37
CA GLY A 493 -10.78 -5.60 11.85
C GLY A 493 -10.90 -4.47 10.82
N CYS A 494 -10.78 -4.75 9.52
CA CYS A 494 -10.92 -3.74 8.49
C CYS A 494 -12.38 -3.61 8.04
N ASN A 495 -12.79 -2.38 7.70
CA ASN A 495 -14.15 -2.09 7.29
C ASN A 495 -14.21 -1.41 5.93
N VAL A 496 -15.18 -1.80 5.11
CA VAL A 496 -15.64 -1.02 3.96
C VAL A 496 -16.96 -0.38 4.35
N ASN A 497 -17.05 0.94 4.23
CA ASN A 497 -18.20 1.72 4.67
C ASN A 497 -19.28 1.83 3.57
N PRO A 498 -20.51 2.25 3.93
CA PRO A 498 -21.63 2.38 2.98
C PRO A 498 -21.32 3.28 1.79
N GLY A 499 -21.92 2.98 0.64
CA GLY A 499 -21.75 3.73 -0.61
C GLY A 499 -20.44 3.45 -1.35
N SER A 500 -19.71 2.40 -0.96
CA SER A 500 -18.51 1.96 -1.69
C SER A 500 -18.88 1.12 -2.90
N GLU A 501 -18.13 1.28 -3.99
CA GLU A 501 -18.30 0.52 -5.24
C GLU A 501 -16.98 -0.17 -5.57
N ILE A 502 -17.01 -1.50 -5.68
CA ILE A 502 -15.81 -2.31 -5.91
C ILE A 502 -16.03 -3.20 -7.13
N ASN A 503 -15.38 -2.85 -8.23
CA ASN A 503 -15.62 -3.45 -9.53
C ASN A 503 -14.34 -4.04 -10.12
N ALA A 504 -14.45 -5.26 -10.63
CA ALA A 504 -13.42 -5.84 -11.49
C ALA A 504 -14.04 -6.25 -12.83
N SER A 505 -13.44 -5.83 -13.93
CA SER A 505 -14.02 -6.02 -15.26
C SER A 505 -13.85 -7.44 -15.83
N THR A 506 -13.04 -8.31 -15.20
CA THR A 506 -12.62 -9.59 -15.83
C THR A 506 -12.60 -10.82 -14.93
N GLN A 507 -12.08 -10.75 -13.69
CA GLN A 507 -11.90 -11.95 -12.85
C GLN A 507 -12.63 -11.80 -11.52
N SER A 508 -12.06 -11.10 -10.55
CA SER A 508 -12.51 -11.23 -9.16
C SER A 508 -12.67 -9.92 -8.43
N ALA A 509 -13.76 -9.79 -7.68
CA ALA A 509 -13.98 -8.70 -6.74
C ALA A 509 -14.29 -9.26 -5.35
N GLY A 510 -13.67 -8.66 -4.33
CA GLY A 510 -14.00 -8.95 -2.94
C GLY A 510 -14.16 -7.67 -2.14
N GLY A 511 -15.13 -7.63 -1.23
CA GLY A 511 -15.35 -6.42 -0.43
C GLY A 511 -14.11 -6.04 0.39
N ILE A 512 -13.40 -7.01 0.97
CA ILE A 512 -12.13 -6.77 1.67
C ILE A 512 -10.94 -7.09 0.77
N VAL A 513 -10.90 -8.30 0.22
CA VAL A 513 -9.76 -8.81 -0.58
C VAL A 513 -10.23 -9.30 -1.94
N GLY A 514 -9.64 -8.81 -3.02
CA GLY A 514 -9.99 -9.27 -4.38
C GLY A 514 -9.65 -10.74 -4.59
N ARG A 515 -8.37 -11.10 -4.45
CA ARG A 515 -7.89 -12.48 -4.51
C ARG A 515 -6.73 -12.74 -3.56
N ALA A 516 -6.67 -13.94 -2.98
CA ALA A 516 -5.59 -14.35 -2.10
C ALA A 516 -4.95 -15.67 -2.55
N LYS A 517 -3.62 -15.77 -2.38
CA LYS A 517 -2.87 -17.04 -2.44
C LYS A 517 -2.97 -17.84 -1.13
N GLY A 518 -3.05 -17.13 -0.03
CA GLY A 518 -3.26 -17.65 1.32
C GLY A 518 -3.74 -16.50 2.16
N CYS A 519 -4.65 -16.75 3.10
CA CYS A 519 -5.18 -15.65 3.87
C CYS A 519 -5.64 -16.04 5.27
N THR A 520 -5.59 -15.04 6.14
CA THR A 520 -6.33 -14.98 7.39
C THR A 520 -7.11 -13.67 7.39
N ILE A 521 -8.43 -13.74 7.25
CA ILE A 521 -9.32 -12.57 7.23
C ILE A 521 -10.28 -12.68 8.41
N THR A 522 -10.15 -11.78 9.38
CA THR A 522 -10.87 -11.88 10.66
C THR A 522 -11.50 -10.57 11.10
N GLY A 523 -12.72 -10.65 11.65
CA GLY A 523 -13.38 -9.49 12.26
C GLY A 523 -13.63 -8.31 11.32
N CYS A 524 -13.61 -8.52 10.00
CA CYS A 524 -13.80 -7.47 9.02
C CYS A 524 -15.29 -7.29 8.70
N LYS A 525 -15.67 -6.07 8.31
CA LYS A 525 -17.07 -5.73 8.02
C LYS A 525 -17.26 -5.06 6.67
N ILE A 526 -18.29 -5.46 5.95
CA ILE A 526 -18.85 -4.67 4.85
C ILE A 526 -20.12 -4.03 5.38
N LEU A 527 -20.06 -2.72 5.56
CA LEU A 527 -21.18 -1.91 6.00
C LEU A 527 -21.97 -1.44 4.79
N SER A 528 -23.29 -1.39 4.94
CA SER A 528 -24.18 -0.94 3.88
C SER A 528 -25.49 -0.45 4.47
N THR A 529 -26.18 0.43 3.75
CA THR A 529 -27.49 0.95 4.15
C THR A 529 -28.39 1.02 2.93
N GLU A 530 -29.70 1.07 3.14
CA GLU A 530 -30.66 1.24 2.04
C GLU A 530 -30.39 2.50 1.20
N VAL A 531 -30.01 3.60 1.85
CA VAL A 531 -29.75 4.90 1.21
C VAL A 531 -28.36 5.02 0.57
N SER A 532 -27.42 4.16 0.94
CA SER A 532 -26.05 4.15 0.44
C SER A 532 -25.56 2.71 0.36
N PRO A 533 -26.07 1.94 -0.61
CA PRO A 533 -25.72 0.54 -0.73
C PRO A 533 -24.26 0.38 -1.15
N THR A 534 -23.60 -0.64 -0.61
CA THR A 534 -22.28 -1.07 -1.05
C THR A 534 -22.42 -2.12 -2.16
N THR A 535 -21.71 -1.94 -3.27
CA THR A 535 -21.75 -2.85 -4.43
C THR A 535 -20.39 -3.51 -4.66
N ILE A 536 -20.40 -4.80 -4.93
CA ILE A 536 -19.22 -5.60 -5.22
C ILE A 536 -19.53 -6.45 -6.45
N GLN A 537 -18.80 -6.24 -7.54
CA GLN A 537 -19.11 -6.90 -8.81
C GLN A 537 -17.88 -7.28 -9.63
N ALA A 538 -17.94 -8.47 -10.21
CA ALA A 538 -16.99 -8.95 -11.22
C ALA A 538 -17.65 -10.06 -12.05
N PRO A 539 -17.16 -10.39 -13.25
CA PRO A 539 -17.82 -11.41 -14.05
C PRO A 539 -17.61 -12.84 -13.54
N ALA A 540 -16.47 -13.18 -12.89
CA ALA A 540 -16.13 -14.57 -12.56
C ALA A 540 -16.18 -14.92 -11.05
N HIS A 541 -15.44 -14.24 -10.17
CA HIS A 541 -15.32 -14.64 -8.76
C HIS A 541 -15.66 -13.47 -7.82
N VAL A 542 -16.84 -13.51 -7.21
CA VAL A 542 -17.34 -12.38 -6.42
C VAL A 542 -17.64 -12.81 -5.00
N GLY A 543 -17.02 -12.15 -4.03
CA GLY A 543 -17.22 -12.43 -2.61
C GLY A 543 -17.53 -11.17 -1.82
N GLY A 544 -18.42 -11.24 -0.83
CA GLY A 544 -18.60 -10.11 0.07
C GLY A 544 -17.32 -9.78 0.85
N ILE A 545 -16.53 -10.78 1.24
CA ILE A 545 -15.24 -10.58 1.93
C ILE A 545 -14.07 -10.87 0.99
N LEU A 546 -14.04 -12.05 0.36
CA LEU A 546 -12.95 -12.50 -0.51
C LEU A 546 -13.49 -12.99 -1.85
N GLY A 547 -13.02 -12.41 -2.97
CA GLY A 547 -13.44 -12.84 -4.31
C GLY A 547 -12.98 -14.26 -4.63
N GLN A 548 -11.67 -14.50 -4.58
CA GLN A 548 -11.10 -15.83 -4.82
C GLN A 548 -9.95 -16.17 -3.87
N ALA A 549 -10.01 -17.36 -3.29
CA ALA A 549 -8.86 -18.02 -2.66
C ALA A 549 -8.25 -19.03 -3.66
N ASN A 550 -6.93 -18.98 -3.85
CA ASN A 550 -6.22 -19.88 -4.77
C ASN A 550 -4.86 -20.31 -4.17
N ASN A 551 -4.28 -21.44 -4.59
CA ASN A 551 -2.87 -21.82 -4.43
C ASN A 551 -2.31 -22.05 -3.01
N GLY A 552 -2.15 -23.31 -2.61
CA GLY A 552 -0.96 -23.78 -1.89
C GLY A 552 -0.79 -23.43 -0.40
N VAL A 553 -1.57 -22.49 0.14
CA VAL A 553 -1.47 -21.99 1.52
C VAL A 553 -2.84 -22.03 2.20
N SER A 554 -2.87 -22.23 3.52
CA SER A 554 -4.12 -22.28 4.30
C SER A 554 -4.95 -21.00 4.14
N THR A 555 -6.26 -21.17 4.19
CA THR A 555 -7.25 -20.09 4.13
C THR A 555 -8.08 -20.09 5.41
N THR A 556 -8.19 -18.94 6.07
CA THR A 556 -9.01 -18.76 7.28
C THR A 556 -9.83 -17.50 7.09
N ILE A 557 -11.16 -17.63 7.08
CA ILE A 557 -12.09 -16.50 6.96
C ILE A 557 -13.08 -16.62 8.12
N THR A 558 -12.90 -15.85 9.19
CA THR A 558 -13.68 -16.03 10.41
C THR A 558 -14.17 -14.75 11.07
N GLY A 559 -15.38 -14.81 11.63
CA GLY A 559 -15.95 -13.69 12.39
C GLY A 559 -16.18 -12.42 11.57
N ASN A 560 -16.40 -12.55 10.25
CA ASN A 560 -16.65 -11.41 9.38
C ASN A 560 -18.15 -11.19 9.18
N GLU A 561 -18.53 -9.95 8.86
CA GLU A 561 -19.92 -9.53 8.71
C GLU A 561 -20.12 -8.81 7.37
N VAL A 562 -21.12 -9.22 6.60
CA VAL A 562 -21.58 -8.52 5.40
C VAL A 562 -23.02 -8.12 5.62
N GLN A 563 -23.27 -6.81 5.72
CA GLN A 563 -24.57 -6.28 6.13
C GLN A 563 -25.63 -6.36 5.04
N ALA A 564 -26.89 -6.21 5.47
CA ALA A 564 -28.02 -6.02 4.56
C ALA A 564 -27.79 -4.83 3.62
N HIS A 565 -28.45 -4.86 2.47
CA HIS A 565 -28.27 -3.89 1.38
C HIS A 565 -26.88 -3.89 0.73
N THR A 566 -25.96 -4.80 1.08
CA THR A 566 -24.79 -5.08 0.24
C THR A 566 -25.21 -5.90 -0.97
N PHE A 567 -24.69 -5.57 -2.15
CA PHE A 567 -24.95 -6.33 -3.38
C PHE A 567 -23.67 -6.99 -3.89
N VAL A 568 -23.60 -8.32 -3.81
CA VAL A 568 -22.49 -9.15 -4.29
C VAL A 568 -22.92 -9.81 -5.59
N LYS A 569 -22.44 -9.34 -6.73
CA LYS A 569 -22.99 -9.71 -8.04
C LYS A 569 -21.94 -10.18 -9.03
N SER A 570 -22.10 -11.39 -9.54
CA SER A 570 -21.45 -11.78 -10.80
C SER A 570 -22.36 -11.55 -12.01
N TYR A 571 -21.79 -11.07 -13.10
CA TYR A 571 -22.50 -10.82 -14.35
C TYR A 571 -21.86 -11.56 -15.52
N ASN A 572 -22.67 -12.01 -16.46
CA ASN A 572 -22.18 -12.67 -17.66
C ASN A 572 -21.44 -11.65 -18.54
N ILE A 573 -20.16 -11.91 -18.80
CA ILE A 573 -19.54 -11.52 -20.07
C ILE A 573 -19.68 -12.73 -20.98
N SER A 574 -20.23 -12.56 -22.17
CA SER A 574 -20.62 -13.65 -23.09
C SER A 574 -19.46 -14.54 -23.61
N THR A 575 -18.30 -14.55 -22.95
CA THR A 575 -17.04 -15.12 -23.42
C THR A 575 -16.10 -15.69 -22.35
N SER A 576 -16.40 -15.70 -21.03
CA SER A 576 -15.37 -16.09 -20.06
C SER A 576 -15.09 -17.60 -20.01
N SER A 577 -13.81 -17.95 -20.17
CA SER A 577 -13.23 -19.27 -19.86
C SER A 577 -13.15 -19.56 -18.34
N TYR A 578 -13.59 -18.60 -17.52
CA TYR A 578 -13.56 -18.60 -16.06
C TYR A 578 -15.01 -18.68 -15.58
N GLY A 579 -15.31 -19.64 -14.70
CA GLY A 579 -16.68 -19.85 -14.25
C GLY A 579 -17.23 -18.68 -13.42
N ASN A 580 -18.55 -18.56 -13.38
CA ASN A 580 -19.28 -17.50 -12.68
C ASN A 580 -19.66 -18.00 -11.27
N TYR A 581 -19.00 -17.49 -10.25
CA TYR A 581 -19.11 -17.95 -8.86
C TYR A 581 -19.28 -16.75 -7.93
N SER A 582 -20.41 -16.72 -7.23
CA SER A 582 -20.72 -15.67 -6.26
C SER A 582 -20.93 -16.28 -4.88
N GLY A 583 -20.28 -15.71 -3.87
CA GLY A 583 -20.46 -16.10 -2.47
C GLY A 583 -20.71 -14.89 -1.59
N GLY A 584 -21.65 -14.95 -0.67
CA GLY A 584 -21.87 -13.84 0.26
C GLY A 584 -20.63 -13.49 1.09
N ILE A 585 -19.76 -14.47 1.37
CA ILE A 585 -18.46 -14.28 2.03
C ILE A 585 -17.29 -14.55 1.07
N LEU A 586 -17.28 -15.73 0.44
CA LEU A 586 -16.20 -16.20 -0.43
C LEU A 586 -16.73 -16.58 -1.82
N GLY A 587 -16.27 -15.91 -2.88
CA GLY A 587 -16.70 -16.23 -4.24
C GLY A 587 -16.32 -17.63 -4.67
N SER A 588 -15.02 -17.95 -4.61
CA SER A 588 -14.53 -19.30 -4.94
C SER A 588 -13.27 -19.70 -4.19
N HIS A 589 -13.11 -21.01 -3.99
CA HIS A 589 -11.92 -21.61 -3.44
C HIS A 589 -11.35 -22.65 -4.40
N TYR A 590 -10.13 -22.40 -4.89
CA TYR A 590 -9.41 -23.30 -5.79
C TYR A 590 -8.11 -23.80 -5.14
N MET A 591 -7.97 -25.12 -5.04
CA MET A 591 -6.74 -25.72 -4.53
C MET A 591 -6.01 -26.43 -5.66
N GLY A 592 -4.80 -25.94 -5.98
CA GLY A 592 -3.93 -26.50 -7.01
C GLY A 592 -3.30 -27.83 -6.61
N ALA A 593 -2.61 -28.45 -7.57
CA ALA A 593 -1.87 -29.69 -7.36
C ALA A 593 -0.73 -29.51 -6.34
N ASN A 594 -0.49 -30.52 -5.49
CA ASN A 594 0.63 -30.65 -4.55
C ASN A 594 0.60 -29.80 -3.26
N SER A 595 -0.57 -29.50 -2.68
CA SER A 595 -0.63 -28.84 -1.37
C SER A 595 -1.66 -29.47 -0.42
N SER A 596 -1.18 -30.16 0.62
CA SER A 596 -2.00 -30.57 1.76
C SER A 596 -2.22 -29.38 2.69
N LYS A 597 -3.28 -28.59 2.47
CA LYS A 597 -3.62 -27.44 3.32
C LYS A 597 -5.13 -27.33 3.52
N ASN A 598 -5.50 -26.66 4.61
CA ASN A 598 -6.86 -26.58 5.09
C ASN A 598 -7.48 -25.23 4.76
N ALA A 599 -8.78 -25.22 4.50
CA ALA A 599 -9.58 -24.00 4.52
C ALA A 599 -10.58 -24.06 5.68
N ASP A 600 -10.66 -23.00 6.47
CA ASP A 600 -11.67 -22.81 7.50
C ASP A 600 -12.45 -21.51 7.24
N ILE A 601 -13.74 -21.66 6.95
CA ILE A 601 -14.68 -20.57 6.74
C ILE A 601 -15.72 -20.70 7.85
N SER A 602 -15.55 -19.93 8.93
CA SER A 602 -16.34 -20.14 10.13
C SER A 602 -16.84 -18.87 10.81
N THR A 603 -17.98 -18.96 11.50
CA THR A 603 -18.56 -17.87 12.30
C THR A 603 -18.76 -16.56 11.54
N ASN A 604 -19.00 -16.60 10.23
CA ASN A 604 -19.30 -15.42 9.42
C ASN A 604 -20.81 -15.19 9.34
N VAL A 605 -21.20 -13.93 9.18
CA VAL A 605 -22.60 -13.50 9.03
C VAL A 605 -22.76 -12.80 7.69
N PHE A 606 -23.65 -13.33 6.85
CA PHE A 606 -24.04 -12.72 5.59
C PHE A 606 -25.53 -12.36 5.63
N SER A 607 -25.83 -11.07 5.45
CA SER A 607 -27.19 -10.52 5.42
C SER A 607 -27.52 -9.74 4.14
N GLY A 608 -26.57 -9.66 3.19
CA GLY A 608 -26.71 -8.91 1.93
C GLY A 608 -27.52 -9.63 0.86
N ASN A 609 -27.32 -9.26 -0.41
CA ASN A 609 -27.88 -9.97 -1.55
C ASN A 609 -26.72 -10.51 -2.39
N VAL A 610 -26.71 -11.81 -2.64
CA VAL A 610 -25.71 -12.44 -3.50
C VAL A 610 -26.40 -12.98 -4.74
N SER A 611 -25.92 -12.56 -5.92
CA SER A 611 -26.44 -13.04 -7.19
C SER A 611 -25.35 -13.42 -8.18
N GLY A 612 -25.65 -14.33 -9.10
CA GLY A 612 -24.68 -14.72 -10.12
C GLY A 612 -25.22 -15.56 -11.25
N ALA A 613 -24.54 -15.51 -12.39
CA ALA A 613 -24.89 -16.26 -13.60
C ALA A 613 -24.47 -17.75 -13.57
N GLY A 614 -23.71 -18.18 -12.56
CA GLY A 614 -23.28 -19.56 -12.39
C GLY A 614 -23.61 -20.08 -11.01
N ASN A 615 -22.63 -20.58 -10.26
CA ASN A 615 -22.88 -21.13 -8.93
C ASN A 615 -22.91 -20.02 -7.88
N VAL A 616 -23.93 -20.07 -7.01
CA VAL A 616 -24.15 -19.02 -6.02
C VAL A 616 -24.33 -19.64 -4.64
N GLY A 617 -23.58 -19.16 -3.66
CA GLY A 617 -23.67 -19.57 -2.28
C GLY A 617 -23.93 -18.41 -1.35
N GLY A 618 -24.78 -18.57 -0.34
CA GLY A 618 -24.93 -17.54 0.68
C GLY A 618 -23.64 -17.28 1.47
N ILE A 619 -22.77 -18.28 1.62
CA ILE A 619 -21.43 -18.11 2.22
C ILE A 619 -20.33 -18.32 1.18
N VAL A 620 -20.28 -19.49 0.54
CA VAL A 620 -19.25 -19.85 -0.45
C VAL A 620 -19.87 -20.19 -1.81
N GLY A 621 -19.47 -19.49 -2.87
CA GLY A 621 -20.02 -19.75 -4.21
C GLY A 621 -19.60 -21.12 -4.76
N TYR A 622 -18.30 -21.39 -4.79
CA TYR A 622 -17.75 -22.59 -5.39
C TYR A 622 -16.48 -23.10 -4.72
N ILE A 623 -16.35 -24.42 -4.63
CA ILE A 623 -15.19 -25.11 -4.08
C ILE A 623 -14.69 -26.13 -5.09
N GLU A 624 -13.40 -26.10 -5.41
CA GLU A 624 -12.74 -27.13 -6.21
C GLU A 624 -11.45 -27.63 -5.56
N GLY A 625 -11.38 -28.97 -5.41
CA GLY A 625 -10.22 -29.65 -4.85
C GLY A 625 -9.59 -30.61 -5.84
N THR A 626 -8.31 -30.39 -6.17
CA THR A 626 -7.53 -31.25 -7.09
C THR A 626 -6.47 -32.10 -6.37
N SER A 627 -6.27 -31.91 -5.07
CA SER A 627 -5.34 -32.65 -4.21
C SER A 627 -5.93 -32.81 -2.80
N SER A 628 -5.26 -33.56 -1.90
CA SER A 628 -5.73 -33.82 -0.52
C SER A 628 -6.11 -32.54 0.21
N LEU A 629 -7.42 -32.31 0.31
CA LEU A 629 -8.01 -31.07 0.77
C LEU A 629 -8.86 -31.32 2.02
N SER A 630 -8.70 -30.51 3.06
CA SER A 630 -9.65 -30.45 4.18
C SER A 630 -10.31 -29.08 4.21
N ILE A 631 -11.61 -29.04 3.98
CA ILE A 631 -12.41 -27.80 4.05
C ILE A 631 -13.45 -27.92 5.14
N SER A 632 -13.53 -26.87 5.95
CA SER A 632 -14.51 -26.62 6.98
C SER A 632 -15.31 -25.37 6.61
N VAL A 633 -16.64 -25.50 6.50
CA VAL A 633 -17.57 -24.37 6.40
C VAL A 633 -18.53 -24.47 7.59
N ASN A 634 -18.16 -23.82 8.71
CA ASN A 634 -18.74 -24.14 10.01
C ASN A 634 -19.29 -22.93 10.78
N GLY A 635 -20.49 -23.04 11.35
CA GLY A 635 -20.99 -22.02 12.28
C GLY A 635 -21.35 -20.68 11.63
N ASN A 636 -21.65 -20.66 10.32
CA ASN A 636 -21.99 -19.44 9.60
C ASN A 636 -23.50 -19.17 9.61
N ILE A 637 -23.87 -17.90 9.48
CA ILE A 637 -25.25 -17.44 9.31
C ILE A 637 -25.42 -16.90 7.90
N SER A 638 -26.36 -17.48 7.16
CA SER A 638 -26.78 -17.02 5.83
C SER A 638 -28.21 -16.52 5.89
N GLY A 639 -28.36 -15.21 6.07
CA GLY A 639 -29.65 -14.52 6.16
C GLY A 639 -29.94 -13.55 5.03
N GLY A 640 -29.01 -13.38 4.10
CA GLY A 640 -29.15 -12.55 2.90
C GLY A 640 -29.67 -13.33 1.69
N SER A 641 -30.39 -12.69 0.76
CA SER A 641 -30.97 -13.36 -0.41
C SER A 641 -29.90 -14.03 -1.29
N VAL A 642 -30.19 -15.23 -1.79
CA VAL A 642 -29.33 -16.02 -2.67
C VAL A 642 -30.02 -16.26 -4.00
N ASP A 643 -29.48 -15.67 -5.07
CA ASP A 643 -30.09 -15.71 -6.41
C ASP A 643 -29.13 -16.24 -7.50
N SER A 644 -29.50 -17.33 -8.18
CA SER A 644 -28.68 -17.89 -9.26
C SER A 644 -29.39 -17.99 -10.61
N HIS A 645 -28.67 -17.62 -11.67
CA HIS A 645 -29.14 -17.54 -13.05
C HIS A 645 -28.42 -18.54 -13.98
N GLY A 646 -28.50 -19.83 -13.66
CA GLY A 646 -28.09 -20.92 -14.56
C GLY A 646 -27.25 -22.03 -13.92
N GLY A 647 -26.53 -21.75 -12.82
CA GLY A 647 -25.70 -22.74 -12.12
C GLY A 647 -26.42 -23.43 -10.95
N ALA A 648 -25.65 -23.95 -10.00
CA ALA A 648 -26.20 -24.51 -8.75
C ALA A 648 -26.21 -23.46 -7.64
N SER A 649 -27.17 -23.57 -6.73
CA SER A 649 -27.36 -22.59 -5.66
C SER A 649 -27.47 -23.25 -4.29
N GLY A 650 -26.84 -22.65 -3.29
CA GLY A 650 -26.85 -23.16 -1.92
C GLY A 650 -26.94 -22.04 -0.90
N GLY A 651 -27.72 -22.24 0.16
CA GLY A 651 -27.79 -21.25 1.24
C GLY A 651 -26.44 -21.08 1.95
N VAL A 652 -25.60 -22.11 1.99
CA VAL A 652 -24.22 -22.02 2.50
C VAL A 652 -23.22 -22.13 1.36
N VAL A 653 -23.22 -23.25 0.63
CA VAL A 653 -22.27 -23.55 -0.44
C VAL A 653 -23.00 -23.77 -1.76
N GLY A 654 -22.68 -23.00 -2.79
CA GLY A 654 -23.32 -23.14 -4.10
C GLY A 654 -23.00 -24.48 -4.76
N SER A 655 -21.71 -24.78 -4.94
CA SER A 655 -21.26 -26.02 -5.55
C SER A 655 -19.90 -26.47 -5.05
N VAL A 656 -19.69 -27.78 -5.04
CA VAL A 656 -18.43 -28.45 -4.72
C VAL A 656 -18.09 -29.39 -5.87
N LYS A 657 -16.83 -29.33 -6.32
CA LYS A 657 -16.29 -30.24 -7.31
C LYS A 657 -15.00 -30.87 -6.78
N ALA A 658 -15.03 -32.18 -6.57
CA ALA A 658 -13.87 -32.95 -6.17
C ALA A 658 -13.22 -33.61 -7.40
N GLN A 659 -11.97 -33.23 -7.66
CA GLN A 659 -11.10 -33.76 -8.71
C GLN A 659 -9.86 -34.47 -8.13
N GLY A 660 -9.75 -34.55 -6.80
CA GLY A 660 -8.72 -35.24 -6.03
C GLY A 660 -9.27 -35.65 -4.66
N PRO A 661 -8.46 -36.30 -3.80
CA PRO A 661 -8.89 -36.68 -2.45
C PRO A 661 -9.35 -35.46 -1.67
N MET A 662 -10.51 -35.53 -1.02
CA MET A 662 -11.11 -34.39 -0.33
C MET A 662 -11.86 -34.83 0.93
N SER A 663 -11.72 -34.06 2.00
CA SER A 663 -12.55 -34.09 3.18
C SER A 663 -13.28 -32.75 3.29
N LEU A 664 -14.59 -32.76 3.13
CA LEU A 664 -15.44 -31.58 3.25
C LEU A 664 -16.34 -31.73 4.47
N THR A 665 -16.32 -30.75 5.37
CA THR A 665 -17.29 -30.61 6.45
C THR A 665 -18.07 -29.31 6.27
N VAL A 666 -19.40 -29.40 6.18
CA VAL A 666 -20.31 -28.25 6.22
C VAL A 666 -21.18 -28.39 7.45
N GLY A 667 -20.82 -27.67 8.52
CA GLY A 667 -21.26 -27.96 9.87
C GLY A 667 -21.91 -26.78 10.60
N SER A 668 -22.95 -27.01 11.39
CA SER A 668 -23.46 -26.02 12.35
C SER A 668 -23.86 -24.67 11.72
N ASN A 669 -24.28 -24.63 10.45
CA ASN A 669 -24.69 -23.39 9.79
C ASN A 669 -26.20 -23.16 9.95
N TYR A 670 -26.59 -21.89 10.03
CA TYR A 670 -27.98 -21.46 10.04
C TYR A 670 -28.32 -20.72 8.75
N VAL A 671 -29.37 -21.17 8.06
CA VAL A 671 -29.84 -20.56 6.82
C VAL A 671 -31.29 -20.11 7.01
N ASN A 672 -31.47 -18.80 6.99
CA ASN A 672 -32.78 -18.13 7.00
C ASN A 672 -32.98 -17.21 5.77
N ALA A 673 -32.00 -17.18 4.88
CA ALA A 673 -32.06 -16.56 3.56
C ALA A 673 -33.05 -17.23 2.61
N GLY A 674 -33.97 -16.46 2.00
CA GLY A 674 -34.70 -16.94 0.82
C GLY A 674 -33.74 -17.29 -0.32
N ILE A 675 -33.90 -18.48 -0.90
CA ILE A 675 -33.08 -18.96 -2.01
C ILE A 675 -33.95 -19.03 -3.24
N GLU A 676 -33.74 -18.12 -4.19
CA GLU A 676 -34.47 -18.07 -5.45
C GLU A 676 -33.54 -18.37 -6.60
N SER A 677 -33.68 -19.54 -7.21
CA SER A 677 -32.76 -19.96 -8.25
C SER A 677 -33.51 -20.37 -9.50
N THR A 678 -33.10 -19.78 -10.63
CA THR A 678 -33.40 -20.31 -11.97
C THR A 678 -32.33 -21.33 -12.41
N GLY A 679 -31.39 -21.64 -11.53
CA GLY A 679 -30.34 -22.61 -11.69
C GLY A 679 -30.76 -24.06 -11.47
N ALA A 680 -29.97 -24.99 -12.00
CA ALA A 680 -30.33 -26.41 -12.14
C ALA A 680 -30.59 -27.13 -10.80
N ASN A 681 -29.68 -26.97 -9.83
CA ASN A 681 -29.68 -27.71 -8.57
C ASN A 681 -29.64 -26.74 -7.40
N THR A 682 -30.54 -26.90 -6.45
CA THR A 682 -30.71 -25.95 -5.34
C THR A 682 -30.81 -26.68 -4.01
N GLY A 683 -29.98 -26.30 -3.05
CA GLY A 683 -29.99 -26.86 -1.70
C GLY A 683 -30.05 -25.78 -0.63
N GLY A 684 -30.68 -26.05 0.51
CA GLY A 684 -30.66 -25.12 1.63
C GLY A 684 -29.26 -24.91 2.20
N VAL A 685 -28.43 -25.96 2.20
CA VAL A 685 -27.03 -25.89 2.65
C VAL A 685 -26.09 -25.98 1.46
N LEU A 686 -26.17 -27.06 0.67
CA LEU A 686 -25.28 -27.32 -0.47
C LEU A 686 -26.10 -27.52 -1.75
N GLY A 687 -25.84 -26.73 -2.78
CA GLY A 687 -26.55 -26.83 -4.06
C GLY A 687 -26.20 -28.07 -4.86
N TYR A 688 -24.91 -28.23 -5.18
CA TYR A 688 -24.42 -29.31 -6.02
C TYR A 688 -23.11 -29.89 -5.51
N LEU A 689 -23.05 -31.21 -5.40
CA LEU A 689 -21.87 -31.97 -5.03
C LEU A 689 -21.49 -32.91 -6.19
N ASP A 690 -20.39 -32.58 -6.87
CA ASP A 690 -19.81 -33.38 -7.95
C ASP A 690 -18.54 -34.06 -7.45
N ILE A 691 -18.60 -35.38 -7.20
CA ILE A 691 -17.41 -36.19 -6.96
C ILE A 691 -17.11 -36.88 -8.28
N GLY A 692 -16.07 -36.39 -8.97
CA GLY A 692 -15.77 -36.77 -10.35
C GLY A 692 -15.51 -38.28 -10.54
N ASP A 693 -15.26 -38.67 -11.79
CA ASP A 693 -15.03 -40.06 -12.24
C ASP A 693 -13.67 -40.64 -11.82
N SER A 694 -13.36 -40.59 -10.53
CA SER A 694 -12.00 -40.77 -10.03
C SER A 694 -11.87 -41.87 -8.98
N SER A 695 -10.70 -42.48 -8.93
CA SER A 695 -10.26 -43.48 -7.94
C SER A 695 -9.94 -42.89 -6.56
N TYR A 696 -10.30 -41.62 -6.29
CA TYR A 696 -9.93 -40.92 -5.05
C TYR A 696 -11.01 -41.05 -3.98
N ALA A 697 -10.59 -41.14 -2.71
CA ALA A 697 -11.49 -41.13 -1.57
C ALA A 697 -11.97 -39.70 -1.27
N VAL A 698 -13.28 -39.48 -1.31
CA VAL A 698 -13.91 -38.21 -0.93
C VAL A 698 -14.90 -38.43 0.19
N VAL A 699 -14.65 -37.77 1.32
CA VAL A 699 -15.48 -37.84 2.52
C VAL A 699 -16.18 -36.50 2.69
N THR A 700 -17.51 -36.50 2.54
CA THR A 700 -18.34 -35.31 2.75
C THR A 700 -19.23 -35.51 3.97
N VAL A 701 -19.16 -34.57 4.90
CA VAL A 701 -19.98 -34.54 6.13
C VAL A 701 -20.75 -33.23 6.17
N ILE A 702 -22.07 -33.31 6.04
CA ILE A 702 -22.98 -32.18 6.26
C ILE A 702 -23.62 -32.40 7.63
N LYS A 703 -23.27 -31.59 8.63
CA LYS A 703 -23.69 -31.85 10.02
C LYS A 703 -24.30 -30.65 10.74
N ASN A 704 -25.25 -30.89 11.64
CA ASN A 704 -25.76 -29.87 12.56
C ASN A 704 -26.33 -28.61 11.85
N ASN A 705 -26.78 -28.69 10.59
CA ASN A 705 -27.28 -27.51 9.88
C ASN A 705 -28.78 -27.36 10.07
N LYS A 706 -29.24 -26.11 10.16
CA LYS A 706 -30.67 -25.78 10.23
C LYS A 706 -31.03 -24.79 9.13
N VAL A 707 -32.05 -25.14 8.35
CA VAL A 707 -32.58 -24.32 7.26
C VAL A 707 -34.04 -24.01 7.55
N THR A 708 -34.40 -22.73 7.50
CA THR A 708 -35.76 -22.24 7.81
C THR A 708 -36.40 -21.40 6.71
N SER A 709 -35.81 -21.38 5.51
CA SER A 709 -36.20 -20.50 4.42
C SER A 709 -36.89 -21.22 3.26
N ASP A 710 -37.58 -20.42 2.43
CA ASP A 710 -38.09 -20.87 1.14
C ASP A 710 -36.94 -21.11 0.16
N ILE A 711 -37.07 -22.18 -0.62
CA ILE A 711 -36.05 -22.63 -1.56
C ILE A 711 -36.72 -22.94 -2.90
N GLN A 712 -36.32 -22.22 -3.93
CA GLN A 712 -36.74 -22.44 -5.29
C GLN A 712 -35.55 -22.79 -6.18
N GLY A 713 -35.71 -23.81 -7.01
CA GLY A 713 -34.73 -24.19 -8.03
C GLY A 713 -35.38 -24.62 -9.33
N LEU A 714 -34.57 -24.90 -10.35
CA LEU A 714 -35.09 -25.30 -11.65
C LEU A 714 -35.46 -26.78 -11.70
N TYR A 715 -34.59 -27.71 -11.28
CA TYR A 715 -34.87 -29.14 -11.40
C TYR A 715 -34.79 -29.92 -10.09
N SER A 716 -33.66 -29.87 -9.38
CA SER A 716 -33.41 -30.68 -8.18
C SER A 716 -33.31 -29.79 -6.96
N VAL A 717 -34.29 -29.89 -6.06
CA VAL A 717 -34.42 -29.00 -4.90
C VAL A 717 -34.43 -29.81 -3.61
N GLY A 718 -33.51 -29.49 -2.71
CA GLY A 718 -33.38 -30.14 -1.40
C GLY A 718 -33.34 -29.16 -0.25
N GLY A 719 -33.99 -29.48 0.87
CA GLY A 719 -33.92 -28.64 2.07
C GLY A 719 -32.50 -28.52 2.65
N ILE A 720 -31.62 -29.50 2.43
CA ILE A 720 -30.21 -29.48 2.83
C ILE A 720 -29.30 -29.58 1.60
N LEU A 721 -29.48 -30.60 0.76
CA LEU A 721 -28.63 -30.89 -0.39
C LEU A 721 -29.45 -30.92 -1.69
N GLY A 722 -29.10 -30.11 -2.68
CA GLY A 722 -29.82 -30.07 -3.96
C GLY A 722 -29.59 -31.32 -4.81
N TYR A 723 -28.36 -31.54 -5.24
CA TYR A 723 -27.99 -32.71 -6.04
C TYR A 723 -26.59 -33.21 -5.71
N ASN A 724 -26.47 -34.53 -5.55
CA ASN A 724 -25.21 -35.23 -5.50
C ASN A 724 -25.04 -36.08 -6.77
N LYS A 725 -23.98 -35.83 -7.53
CA LYS A 725 -23.67 -36.54 -8.77
C LYS A 725 -22.32 -37.21 -8.69
N ASN A 726 -22.30 -38.51 -8.96
CA ASN A 726 -21.07 -39.28 -9.00
C ASN A 726 -21.04 -40.32 -10.11
N TYR A 727 -19.83 -40.59 -10.60
CA TYR A 727 -19.56 -41.56 -11.66
C TYR A 727 -19.08 -42.91 -11.08
N THR A 728 -19.18 -43.95 -11.90
CA THR A 728 -18.90 -45.34 -11.55
C THR A 728 -17.40 -45.56 -11.32
N GLY A 729 -16.94 -45.68 -10.06
CA GLY A 729 -15.55 -46.05 -9.76
C GLY A 729 -15.03 -45.72 -8.36
N ALA A 730 -15.64 -44.76 -7.65
CA ALA A 730 -15.18 -44.29 -6.34
C ALA A 730 -15.76 -45.11 -5.16
N THR A 731 -15.34 -46.35 -4.95
CA THR A 731 -15.90 -47.23 -3.89
C THR A 731 -15.51 -46.84 -2.46
N THR A 732 -14.57 -45.89 -2.28
CA THR A 732 -14.06 -45.43 -0.96
C THR A 732 -14.61 -44.07 -0.53
N SER A 733 -15.51 -43.47 -1.30
CA SER A 733 -16.14 -42.18 -0.96
C SER A 733 -17.34 -42.35 -0.02
N SER A 734 -17.70 -41.30 0.70
CA SER A 734 -18.89 -41.27 1.56
C SER A 734 -19.52 -39.89 1.62
N LEU A 735 -20.85 -39.87 1.72
CA LEU A 735 -21.64 -38.68 2.04
C LEU A 735 -22.44 -39.00 3.28
N THR A 736 -22.23 -38.23 4.35
CA THR A 736 -22.99 -38.32 5.58
C THR A 736 -23.70 -37.00 5.86
N ILE A 737 -25.02 -37.03 5.91
CA ILE A 737 -25.86 -35.94 6.39
C ILE A 737 -26.35 -36.33 7.78
N ILE A 738 -25.93 -35.59 8.81
CA ILE A 738 -26.24 -35.94 10.20
C ILE A 738 -26.72 -34.74 11.01
N ASN A 739 -27.68 -34.93 11.91
CA ASN A 739 -28.17 -33.86 12.78
C ASN A 739 -28.66 -32.62 12.00
N CYS A 740 -29.26 -32.79 10.81
CA CYS A 740 -29.69 -31.67 9.98
C CYS A 740 -31.21 -31.51 9.96
N ALA A 741 -31.65 -30.26 9.81
CA ALA A 741 -33.06 -29.90 9.88
C ALA A 741 -33.46 -28.96 8.74
N PHE A 742 -34.53 -29.33 8.04
CA PHE A 742 -35.31 -28.41 7.23
C PHE A 742 -36.65 -28.15 7.91
N TYR A 743 -37.00 -26.88 8.12
CA TYR A 743 -38.18 -26.48 8.88
C TYR A 743 -38.88 -25.28 8.24
N SER A 744 -40.21 -25.24 8.27
CA SER A 744 -41.11 -24.12 7.91
C SER A 744 -41.02 -23.53 6.50
N GLY A 745 -40.00 -23.82 5.71
CA GLY A 745 -39.86 -23.32 4.33
C GLY A 745 -40.67 -24.11 3.31
N THR A 746 -40.94 -23.47 2.18
CA THR A 746 -41.48 -24.09 0.96
C THR A 746 -40.34 -24.51 0.05
N LEU A 747 -40.41 -25.72 -0.51
CA LEU A 747 -39.45 -26.18 -1.53
C LEU A 747 -40.16 -26.27 -2.89
N THR A 748 -39.59 -25.63 -3.91
CA THR A 748 -40.22 -25.55 -5.24
C THR A 748 -39.21 -25.84 -6.34
N SER A 749 -39.44 -26.89 -7.13
CA SER A 749 -38.85 -27.00 -8.47
C SER A 749 -39.78 -26.36 -9.50
N THR A 750 -39.20 -25.62 -10.44
CA THR A 750 -39.96 -24.80 -11.41
C THR A 750 -39.92 -25.36 -12.84
N GLY A 751 -39.02 -26.31 -13.13
CA GLY A 751 -38.80 -26.86 -14.46
C GLY A 751 -38.34 -28.32 -14.45
N VAL A 752 -37.81 -28.78 -15.58
CA VAL A 752 -37.41 -30.18 -15.80
C VAL A 752 -36.02 -30.30 -16.40
N ASN A 753 -35.22 -31.25 -15.91
CA ASN A 753 -33.89 -31.49 -16.49
C ASN A 753 -33.99 -32.17 -17.88
N THR A 754 -32.84 -32.41 -18.50
CA THR A 754 -32.75 -33.07 -19.83
C THR A 754 -33.38 -34.47 -19.85
N ASN A 755 -33.45 -35.15 -18.71
CA ASN A 755 -34.08 -36.46 -18.54
C ASN A 755 -35.55 -36.36 -18.08
N LYS A 756 -36.15 -35.17 -18.17
CA LYS A 756 -37.55 -34.86 -17.80
C LYS A 756 -37.86 -35.07 -16.33
N TYR A 757 -36.90 -34.89 -15.42
CA TYR A 757 -37.14 -34.93 -13.98
C TYR A 757 -37.33 -33.54 -13.37
N SER A 758 -38.31 -33.44 -12.47
CA SER A 758 -38.55 -32.30 -11.58
C SER A 758 -38.66 -32.86 -10.16
N LEU A 759 -37.68 -32.59 -9.31
CA LEU A 759 -37.42 -33.34 -8.08
C LEU A 759 -37.35 -32.41 -6.87
N VAL A 760 -38.12 -32.75 -5.84
CA VAL A 760 -38.13 -32.03 -4.58
C VAL A 760 -38.05 -33.01 -3.42
N GLY A 761 -37.07 -32.81 -2.54
CA GLY A 761 -36.89 -33.60 -1.34
C GLY A 761 -36.68 -32.75 -0.09
N GLY A 762 -37.29 -33.14 1.01
CA GLY A 762 -37.20 -32.39 2.26
C GLY A 762 -35.78 -32.23 2.81
N ILE A 763 -34.89 -33.20 2.61
CA ILE A 763 -33.47 -33.14 2.96
C ILE A 763 -32.61 -33.10 1.69
N VAL A 764 -32.81 -34.06 0.77
CA VAL A 764 -32.01 -34.21 -0.45
C VAL A 764 -32.89 -34.14 -1.68
N GLY A 765 -32.59 -33.28 -2.66
CA GLY A 765 -33.33 -33.24 -3.92
C GLY A 765 -33.08 -34.49 -4.75
N TRP A 766 -31.82 -34.76 -5.10
CA TRP A 766 -31.43 -35.94 -5.86
C TRP A 766 -30.12 -36.53 -5.33
N LEU A 767 -30.15 -37.83 -5.03
CA LEU A 767 -29.03 -38.62 -4.57
C LEU A 767 -28.62 -39.67 -5.62
N ARG A 768 -27.34 -39.72 -6.01
CA ARG A 768 -26.83 -40.62 -7.07
C ARG A 768 -25.36 -41.03 -6.85
N GLY A 769 -25.09 -42.33 -6.81
CA GLY A 769 -23.72 -42.86 -6.80
C GLY A 769 -23.59 -44.31 -6.31
N PRO A 770 -22.44 -44.96 -6.48
CA PRO A 770 -22.21 -46.35 -6.04
C PRO A 770 -21.62 -46.48 -4.62
N TYR A 771 -21.56 -45.42 -3.82
CA TYR A 771 -20.90 -45.42 -2.51
C TYR A 771 -21.88 -45.15 -1.35
N SER A 772 -21.39 -45.21 -0.11
CA SER A 772 -22.22 -45.04 1.10
C SER A 772 -22.86 -43.65 1.19
N HIS A 773 -24.19 -43.63 1.23
CA HIS A 773 -24.98 -42.44 1.54
C HIS A 773 -25.67 -42.62 2.89
N ASN A 774 -25.34 -41.76 3.85
CA ASN A 774 -25.88 -41.84 5.20
C ASN A 774 -26.74 -40.61 5.49
N ILE A 775 -27.99 -40.82 5.89
CA ILE A 775 -28.89 -39.77 6.41
C ILE A 775 -29.29 -40.18 7.81
N ILE A 776 -28.70 -39.51 8.80
CA ILE A 776 -28.76 -39.93 10.20
C ILE A 776 -29.31 -38.79 11.04
N ASN A 777 -30.27 -39.07 11.91
CA ASN A 777 -30.70 -38.11 12.92
C ASN A 777 -31.16 -36.76 12.31
N CYS A 778 -31.95 -36.80 11.22
CA CYS A 778 -32.37 -35.62 10.47
C CYS A 778 -33.89 -35.49 10.46
N TYR A 779 -34.43 -34.28 10.26
CA TYR A 779 -35.86 -34.11 10.05
C TYR A 779 -36.22 -33.09 8.99
N SER A 780 -37.37 -33.33 8.36
CA SER A 780 -37.94 -32.48 7.33
C SER A 780 -39.37 -32.07 7.71
N ARG A 781 -39.57 -30.78 7.89
CA ARG A 781 -40.87 -30.18 8.24
C ARG A 781 -41.21 -29.04 7.29
N PRO A 782 -41.47 -29.33 6.00
CA PRO A 782 -41.76 -28.32 5.01
C PRO A 782 -43.14 -27.70 5.25
N ALA A 783 -43.29 -26.41 4.91
CA ALA A 783 -44.61 -25.81 4.76
C ALA A 783 -45.34 -26.45 3.59
N ALA A 784 -44.70 -26.53 2.43
CA ALA A 784 -45.18 -27.23 1.25
C ALA A 784 -44.04 -27.66 0.33
N LEU A 785 -44.28 -28.68 -0.49
CA LEU A 785 -43.37 -29.13 -1.56
C LEU A 785 -44.06 -29.05 -2.92
N TYR A 786 -43.41 -28.42 -3.90
CA TYR A 786 -43.92 -28.23 -5.26
C TYR A 786 -42.96 -28.80 -6.30
N ALA A 787 -43.33 -29.91 -6.93
CA ALA A 787 -42.65 -30.38 -8.13
C ALA A 787 -43.39 -29.90 -9.39
N ASN A 788 -42.82 -28.95 -10.13
CA ASN A 788 -43.44 -28.44 -11.35
C ASN A 788 -42.64 -28.83 -12.60
N GLY A 789 -43.32 -29.46 -13.54
CA GLY A 789 -42.82 -29.72 -14.87
C GLY A 789 -43.99 -29.94 -15.80
N ARG A 790 -44.33 -28.88 -16.54
CA ARG A 790 -45.49 -28.84 -17.44
C ARG A 790 -45.25 -29.53 -18.78
N GLU A 791 -44.06 -30.10 -18.97
CA GLU A 791 -43.69 -30.81 -20.19
C GLU A 791 -44.28 -32.23 -20.19
N SER A 792 -44.72 -32.71 -21.36
CA SER A 792 -45.22 -34.08 -21.51
C SER A 792 -44.13 -35.11 -21.18
N GLY A 793 -44.50 -36.17 -20.45
CA GLY A 793 -43.56 -37.23 -20.03
C GLY A 793 -42.69 -36.87 -18.82
N THR A 794 -42.95 -35.75 -18.14
CA THR A 794 -42.23 -35.35 -16.94
C THR A 794 -42.42 -36.35 -15.80
N LYS A 795 -41.31 -36.70 -15.15
CA LYS A 795 -41.23 -37.46 -13.91
C LYS A 795 -41.09 -36.48 -12.75
N MET A 796 -42.22 -36.13 -12.14
CA MET A 796 -42.27 -35.26 -10.97
C MET A 796 -42.09 -36.11 -9.71
N GLY A 797 -41.02 -35.90 -8.97
CA GLY A 797 -40.72 -36.63 -7.74
C GLY A 797 -40.81 -35.73 -6.52
N VAL A 798 -41.69 -36.06 -5.58
CA VAL A 798 -41.77 -35.38 -4.28
C VAL A 798 -41.58 -36.37 -3.15
N GLY A 799 -40.58 -36.16 -2.30
CA GLY A 799 -40.36 -37.03 -1.14
C GLY A 799 -40.10 -36.28 0.15
N GLY A 800 -40.59 -36.85 1.25
CA GLY A 800 -40.49 -36.24 2.57
C GLY A 800 -39.05 -36.06 3.04
N ILE A 801 -38.13 -36.93 2.62
CA ILE A 801 -36.68 -36.84 2.88
C ILE A 801 -35.88 -36.69 1.58
N MET A 802 -36.12 -37.53 0.58
CA MET A 802 -35.38 -37.54 -0.69
C MET A 802 -36.32 -37.32 -1.88
N GLY A 803 -35.95 -36.46 -2.83
CA GLY A 803 -36.75 -36.27 -4.04
C GLY A 803 -36.60 -37.44 -5.00
N TYR A 804 -35.37 -37.86 -5.28
CA TYR A 804 -35.09 -39.06 -6.06
C TYR A 804 -33.79 -39.71 -5.61
N GLU A 805 -33.80 -41.02 -5.62
CA GLU A 805 -32.70 -41.86 -5.21
C GLU A 805 -32.36 -42.82 -6.36
N ASN A 806 -31.09 -42.86 -6.76
CA ASN A 806 -30.56 -43.86 -7.68
C ASN A 806 -29.09 -44.19 -7.37
N THR A 807 -28.93 -44.98 -6.31
CA THR A 807 -27.70 -45.41 -5.66
C THR A 807 -27.58 -46.92 -5.79
N TYR A 808 -26.36 -47.46 -5.68
CA TYR A 808 -26.10 -48.89 -5.86
C TYR A 808 -25.26 -49.49 -4.72
N SER A 809 -25.37 -48.95 -3.50
CA SER A 809 -24.51 -49.35 -2.37
C SER A 809 -25.28 -49.84 -1.16
N ASP A 810 -25.10 -51.12 -0.82
CA ASP A 810 -25.64 -51.79 0.37
C ASP A 810 -25.06 -51.23 1.69
N ALA A 811 -24.03 -50.37 1.62
CA ALA A 811 -23.38 -49.74 2.77
C ALA A 811 -24.04 -48.42 3.22
N SER A 812 -25.12 -47.99 2.54
CA SER A 812 -25.89 -46.78 2.89
C SER A 812 -26.74 -47.01 4.14
N LEU A 813 -27.00 -45.95 4.92
CA LEU A 813 -27.81 -46.04 6.14
C LEU A 813 -28.76 -44.85 6.27
N ILE A 814 -30.05 -45.12 6.45
CA ILE A 814 -31.04 -44.13 6.86
C ILE A 814 -31.54 -44.50 8.26
N THR A 815 -31.30 -43.65 9.24
CA THR A 815 -31.76 -43.92 10.61
C THR A 815 -32.08 -42.70 11.43
N CYS A 816 -33.08 -42.83 12.30
CA CYS A 816 -33.52 -41.77 13.22
C CYS A 816 -33.97 -40.52 12.43
N VAL A 817 -34.84 -40.72 11.45
CA VAL A 817 -35.28 -39.66 10.54
C VAL A 817 -36.80 -39.53 10.59
N TYR A 818 -37.32 -38.31 10.47
CA TYR A 818 -38.76 -38.16 10.24
C TYR A 818 -39.13 -37.02 9.28
N SER A 819 -40.32 -37.14 8.69
CA SER A 819 -40.90 -36.10 7.83
C SER A 819 -42.36 -35.82 8.21
N THR A 820 -42.77 -34.55 8.18
CA THR A 820 -44.19 -34.16 8.32
C THR A 820 -44.85 -33.86 6.99
N LEU A 821 -44.26 -34.31 5.87
CA LEU A 821 -44.88 -34.20 4.56
C LEU A 821 -46.24 -34.93 4.57
N SER A 822 -47.27 -34.28 4.05
CA SER A 822 -48.63 -34.81 3.99
C SER A 822 -49.23 -34.63 2.60
N THR A 823 -50.34 -35.29 2.31
CA THR A 823 -51.08 -35.06 1.05
C THR A 823 -51.66 -33.65 0.95
N SER A 824 -51.81 -32.93 2.07
CA SER A 824 -52.39 -31.57 2.12
C SER A 824 -51.41 -30.45 1.73
N ASN A 825 -50.11 -30.74 1.68
CA ASN A 825 -49.06 -29.77 1.38
C ASN A 825 -48.03 -30.28 0.35
N THR A 826 -48.45 -31.26 -0.45
CA THR A 826 -47.64 -31.84 -1.53
C THR A 826 -48.31 -31.53 -2.86
N TYR A 827 -47.58 -30.91 -3.78
CA TYR A 827 -48.09 -30.46 -5.06
C TYR A 827 -47.25 -30.95 -6.23
N CYS A 828 -47.92 -31.41 -7.27
CA CYS A 828 -47.33 -31.67 -8.58
C CYS A 828 -48.05 -30.81 -9.62
N ASN A 829 -47.32 -29.97 -10.37
CA ASN A 829 -47.90 -29.00 -11.30
C ASN A 829 -49.00 -28.13 -10.65
N ASN A 830 -48.73 -27.60 -9.45
CA ASN A 830 -49.66 -26.82 -8.63
C ASN A 830 -50.99 -27.54 -8.29
N THR A 831 -51.05 -28.85 -8.44
CA THR A 831 -52.21 -29.67 -8.09
C THR A 831 -51.85 -30.53 -6.88
N LEU A 832 -52.74 -30.58 -5.88
CA LEU A 832 -52.56 -31.45 -4.72
C LEU A 832 -52.40 -32.90 -5.16
N VAL A 833 -51.42 -33.58 -4.57
CA VAL A 833 -51.21 -35.01 -4.83
C VAL A 833 -52.35 -35.80 -4.21
N SER A 834 -53.20 -36.39 -5.06
CA SER A 834 -54.23 -37.37 -4.66
C SER A 834 -53.90 -38.73 -5.28
N GLY A 835 -54.30 -39.82 -4.62
CA GLY A 835 -53.98 -41.21 -4.99
C GLY A 835 -53.89 -41.48 -6.50
N SER A 836 -52.84 -42.22 -6.89
CA SER A 836 -52.38 -42.60 -8.25
C SER A 836 -51.20 -41.83 -8.85
N VAL A 837 -50.61 -40.83 -8.17
CA VAL A 837 -49.34 -40.22 -8.64
C VAL A 837 -48.18 -41.20 -8.42
N THR A 838 -47.42 -41.52 -9.47
CA THR A 838 -46.42 -42.61 -9.48
C THR A 838 -45.14 -42.32 -8.66
N TYR A 839 -44.89 -41.07 -8.28
CA TYR A 839 -43.61 -40.64 -7.71
C TYR A 839 -43.81 -39.67 -6.52
N TYR A 840 -44.45 -40.15 -5.45
CA TYR A 840 -44.44 -39.46 -4.16
C TYR A 840 -44.34 -40.45 -3.00
N GLY A 841 -43.73 -40.04 -1.88
CA GLY A 841 -43.56 -40.91 -0.71
C GLY A 841 -43.01 -40.22 0.53
N GLY A 842 -43.21 -40.85 1.69
CA GLY A 842 -42.75 -40.30 2.97
C GLY A 842 -41.22 -40.24 3.07
N LEU A 843 -40.53 -41.26 2.55
CA LEU A 843 -39.07 -41.31 2.48
C LEU A 843 -38.57 -40.70 1.17
N SER A 844 -39.00 -41.27 0.04
CA SER A 844 -38.56 -40.87 -1.29
C SER A 844 -39.67 -40.96 -2.33
N ALA A 845 -39.61 -40.16 -3.39
CA ALA A 845 -40.51 -40.32 -4.53
C ALA A 845 -40.28 -41.64 -5.28
N SER A 846 -39.02 -42.08 -5.35
CA SER A 846 -38.60 -43.33 -5.99
C SER A 846 -37.36 -43.85 -5.28
N ILE A 847 -37.28 -45.17 -5.13
CA ILE A 847 -36.13 -45.88 -4.58
C ILE A 847 -35.81 -46.99 -5.59
N THR A 848 -34.57 -47.04 -6.08
CA THR A 848 -34.19 -47.99 -7.14
C THR A 848 -33.23 -49.08 -6.67
N ALA A 849 -32.77 -49.01 -5.42
CA ALA A 849 -31.93 -50.04 -4.78
C ALA A 849 -32.39 -50.36 -3.36
N ASP A 850 -31.83 -51.41 -2.77
CA ASP A 850 -32.11 -51.81 -1.39
C ASP A 850 -31.45 -50.86 -0.39
N PHE A 851 -32.25 -50.19 0.44
CA PHE A 851 -31.76 -49.28 1.49
C PHE A 851 -32.00 -49.82 2.89
N PRO A 852 -30.94 -49.98 3.71
CA PRO A 852 -31.05 -50.14 5.15
C PRO A 852 -31.74 -48.92 5.77
N CYS A 853 -32.95 -49.14 6.29
CA CYS A 853 -33.75 -48.08 6.92
C CYS A 853 -34.20 -48.52 8.32
N SER A 854 -33.99 -47.69 9.34
CA SER A 854 -34.46 -47.98 10.70
C SER A 854 -34.91 -46.71 11.42
N TYR A 855 -35.85 -46.79 12.36
CA TYR A 855 -36.30 -45.61 13.11
C TYR A 855 -36.70 -44.44 12.21
N PHE A 856 -37.48 -44.75 11.16
CA PHE A 856 -37.97 -43.78 10.18
C PHE A 856 -39.49 -43.59 10.29
N TYR A 857 -39.93 -42.34 10.39
CA TYR A 857 -41.34 -42.01 10.64
C TYR A 857 -41.83 -40.91 9.70
N TRP A 858 -43.08 -41.03 9.24
CA TRP A 858 -43.70 -40.02 8.37
C TRP A 858 -45.21 -39.93 8.61
N ASP A 859 -45.85 -38.87 8.12
CA ASP A 859 -47.29 -38.67 8.34
C ASP A 859 -48.13 -39.72 7.61
N ASN A 860 -49.13 -40.29 8.31
CA ASN A 860 -49.95 -41.39 7.80
C ASN A 860 -50.92 -41.02 6.67
N SER A 861 -51.09 -39.74 6.35
CA SER A 861 -51.75 -39.34 5.12
C SER A 861 -51.00 -39.81 3.87
N ILE A 862 -49.69 -40.04 3.97
CA ILE A 862 -48.88 -40.68 2.93
C ILE A 862 -48.78 -42.18 3.21
N THR A 863 -49.41 -42.99 2.37
CA THR A 863 -49.56 -44.43 2.61
C THR A 863 -48.35 -45.26 2.20
N ASN A 864 -47.44 -44.72 1.39
CA ASN A 864 -46.26 -45.45 0.92
C ASN A 864 -44.95 -44.75 1.37
N PRO A 865 -43.99 -45.48 1.98
CA PRO A 865 -42.66 -44.92 2.21
C PRO A 865 -41.95 -44.49 0.92
N GLY A 866 -42.21 -45.10 -0.24
CA GLY A 866 -41.75 -44.60 -1.54
C GLY A 866 -42.47 -45.18 -2.77
N GLY A 867 -42.63 -44.39 -3.83
CA GLY A 867 -43.60 -44.62 -4.92
C GLY A 867 -43.62 -45.97 -5.66
N ASN A 868 -42.67 -46.88 -5.42
CA ASN A 868 -42.56 -48.18 -6.10
C ASN A 868 -41.91 -49.30 -5.24
N THR A 869 -42.19 -49.37 -3.93
CA THR A 869 -41.42 -50.20 -2.97
C THR A 869 -41.55 -51.73 -3.14
N THR A 870 -40.46 -52.38 -3.55
CA THR A 870 -40.09 -53.76 -3.17
C THR A 870 -38.73 -53.85 -2.45
N SER A 871 -38.09 -52.72 -2.13
CA SER A 871 -36.63 -52.61 -1.91
C SER A 871 -36.21 -51.81 -0.66
N LEU A 872 -36.83 -52.05 0.50
CA LEU A 872 -36.29 -51.63 1.80
C LEU A 872 -35.77 -52.87 2.54
N THR A 873 -34.51 -52.86 2.97
CA THR A 873 -33.86 -53.97 3.68
C THR A 873 -33.53 -53.59 5.11
N ASN A 874 -33.37 -54.59 5.99
CA ASN A 874 -33.10 -54.38 7.44
C ASN A 874 -34.08 -53.43 8.14
N ALA A 875 -35.32 -53.40 7.64
CA ALA A 875 -36.32 -52.41 7.99
C ALA A 875 -36.87 -52.69 9.41
N SER A 876 -36.44 -51.89 10.39
CA SER A 876 -36.81 -52.05 11.81
C SER A 876 -37.30 -50.74 12.41
N ASN A 877 -38.41 -50.80 13.17
CA ASN A 877 -39.00 -49.62 13.82
C ASN A 877 -39.25 -48.45 12.85
N TYR A 878 -39.86 -48.70 11.70
CA TYR A 878 -40.27 -47.65 10.76
C TYR A 878 -41.76 -47.76 10.47
N SER A 879 -42.48 -46.63 10.39
CA SER A 879 -43.93 -46.62 10.18
C SER A 879 -44.47 -45.23 9.91
N ALA A 880 -45.62 -45.17 9.24
CA ALA A 880 -46.42 -43.95 9.18
C ALA A 880 -47.14 -43.72 10.53
N LEU A 881 -47.09 -42.50 11.05
CA LEU A 881 -47.71 -42.12 12.33
C LEU A 881 -48.86 -41.13 12.12
N SER A 882 -49.85 -41.18 13.00
CA SER A 882 -50.89 -40.14 13.06
C SER A 882 -50.30 -38.82 13.56
N SER A 883 -50.95 -37.71 13.24
CA SER A 883 -50.52 -36.38 13.71
C SER A 883 -50.43 -36.30 15.25
N THR A 884 -51.28 -37.05 15.98
CA THR A 884 -51.18 -37.18 17.45
C THR A 884 -49.91 -37.94 17.88
N ALA A 885 -49.63 -39.11 17.27
CA ALA A 885 -48.44 -39.91 17.62
C ALA A 885 -47.11 -39.21 17.26
N MET A 886 -47.16 -38.28 16.32
CA MET A 886 -46.03 -37.39 16.00
C MET A 886 -45.71 -36.37 17.12
N THR A 887 -46.67 -36.06 17.99
CA THR A 887 -46.60 -34.95 18.96
C THR A 887 -46.82 -35.37 20.43
N ASP A 888 -47.37 -36.56 20.69
CA ASP A 888 -47.67 -37.06 22.04
C ASP A 888 -46.47 -37.66 22.80
N GLY A 889 -45.27 -37.57 22.21
CA GLY A 889 -44.03 -38.13 22.76
C GLY A 889 -43.67 -39.52 22.23
N THR A 890 -44.55 -40.21 21.51
CA THR A 890 -44.26 -41.52 20.91
C THR A 890 -43.10 -41.42 19.93
N LEU A 891 -43.16 -40.48 18.98
CA LEU A 891 -42.07 -40.25 18.03
C LEU A 891 -40.75 -39.89 18.73
N LEU A 892 -40.82 -39.03 19.75
CA LEU A 892 -39.65 -38.59 20.52
C LEU A 892 -38.92 -39.77 21.18
N ALA A 893 -39.67 -40.68 21.83
CA ALA A 893 -39.13 -41.86 22.48
C ALA A 893 -38.47 -42.80 21.47
N ASN A 894 -39.14 -43.04 20.34
CA ASN A 894 -38.64 -43.90 19.27
C ASN A 894 -37.34 -43.38 18.64
N LEU A 895 -37.28 -42.09 18.34
CA LEU A 895 -36.08 -41.46 17.76
C LEU A 895 -34.89 -41.52 18.74
N ASN A 896 -35.11 -41.31 20.04
CA ASN A 896 -34.06 -41.44 21.05
C ASN A 896 -33.61 -42.90 21.29
N ALA A 897 -34.51 -43.87 21.15
CA ALA A 897 -34.13 -45.29 21.15
C ALA A 897 -33.21 -45.61 19.96
N GLY A 898 -33.60 -45.19 18.75
CA GLY A 898 -32.79 -45.36 17.55
C GLY A 898 -31.42 -44.67 17.65
N ARG A 899 -31.40 -43.43 18.16
CA ARG A 899 -30.17 -42.69 18.44
C ARG A 899 -29.23 -43.50 19.35
N THR A 900 -29.77 -44.11 20.41
CA THR A 900 -28.99 -44.92 21.35
C THR A 900 -28.40 -46.15 20.66
N THR A 901 -29.18 -46.82 19.80
CA THR A 901 -28.69 -47.93 18.96
C THR A 901 -27.58 -47.49 18.01
N TYR A 902 -27.77 -46.38 17.29
CA TYR A 902 -26.77 -45.87 16.35
C TYR A 902 -25.47 -45.45 17.07
N ASN A 903 -25.58 -44.68 18.14
CA ASN A 903 -24.42 -44.16 18.88
C ASN A 903 -23.60 -45.25 19.58
N ALA A 904 -24.14 -46.46 19.80
CA ALA A 904 -23.38 -47.57 20.34
C ALA A 904 -22.24 -48.04 19.41
N SER A 905 -22.32 -47.71 18.11
CA SER A 905 -21.32 -48.07 17.10
C SER A 905 -21.00 -46.89 16.16
N ALA A 906 -21.29 -45.65 16.58
CA ALA A 906 -21.05 -44.48 15.73
C ALA A 906 -19.54 -44.21 15.61
N PRO A 907 -19.05 -43.81 14.42
CA PRO A 907 -17.69 -43.31 14.27
C PRO A 907 -17.47 -42.03 15.07
N ASP A 908 -16.25 -41.82 15.57
CA ASP A 908 -15.86 -40.61 16.30
C ASP A 908 -16.19 -39.34 15.50
N GLY A 909 -16.90 -38.41 16.14
CA GLY A 909 -17.29 -37.12 15.55
C GLY A 909 -18.51 -37.16 14.62
N LEU A 910 -19.17 -38.31 14.51
CA LEU A 910 -20.42 -38.54 13.79
C LEU A 910 -21.53 -39.05 14.73
N GLU A 911 -21.55 -38.60 15.98
CA GLU A 911 -22.58 -38.98 16.95
C GLU A 911 -23.90 -38.25 16.68
N ALA A 912 -25.01 -39.00 16.79
CA ALA A 912 -26.35 -38.45 16.72
C ALA A 912 -26.68 -37.66 18.00
N SER A 913 -27.08 -36.40 17.81
CA SER A 913 -27.49 -35.49 18.88
C SER A 913 -28.83 -35.90 19.48
N ALA A 914 -29.08 -35.53 20.74
CA ALA A 914 -30.31 -35.89 21.45
C ALA A 914 -31.54 -35.26 20.79
N TRP A 915 -32.64 -36.02 20.72
CA TRP A 915 -33.95 -35.45 20.40
C TRP A 915 -34.60 -34.88 21.65
N VAL A 916 -35.17 -33.69 21.52
CA VAL A 916 -35.91 -32.98 22.56
C VAL A 916 -37.28 -32.59 22.03
N ALA A 917 -38.26 -32.37 22.91
CA ALA A 917 -39.56 -31.85 22.50
C ALA A 917 -39.42 -30.41 22.00
N GLY A 918 -39.89 -30.13 20.78
CA GLY A 918 -40.01 -28.78 20.25
C GLY A 918 -41.17 -28.03 20.90
N THR A 919 -41.19 -26.71 20.74
CA THR A 919 -42.26 -25.84 21.27
C THR A 919 -43.63 -26.12 20.66
N ASP A 920 -43.66 -26.73 19.48
CA ASP A 920 -44.85 -27.15 18.76
C ASP A 920 -45.20 -28.64 18.97
N GLY A 921 -44.58 -29.29 19.97
CA GLY A 921 -44.81 -30.68 20.34
C GLY A 921 -44.06 -31.71 19.48
N TYR A 922 -43.61 -31.33 18.28
CA TYR A 922 -42.82 -32.22 17.44
C TYR A 922 -41.37 -32.32 17.94
N PRO A 923 -40.70 -33.47 17.79
CA PRO A 923 -39.29 -33.62 18.16
C PRO A 923 -38.35 -32.70 17.38
N THR A 924 -37.37 -32.09 18.04
CA THR A 924 -36.26 -31.37 17.40
C THR A 924 -34.92 -31.88 17.93
N ILE A 925 -33.83 -31.53 17.24
CA ILE A 925 -32.49 -31.98 17.58
C ILE A 925 -31.84 -30.92 18.48
N SER A 926 -31.35 -31.35 19.64
CA SER A 926 -30.64 -30.48 20.57
C SER A 926 -29.35 -29.95 19.96
N GLY A 927 -29.07 -28.66 20.16
CA GLY A 927 -27.81 -28.02 19.72
C GLY A 927 -27.77 -27.60 18.25
N LEU A 928 -28.89 -27.65 17.53
CA LEU A 928 -29.00 -27.01 16.22
C LEU A 928 -28.78 -25.48 16.35
N PRO A 929 -28.11 -24.85 15.36
CA PRO A 929 -27.83 -23.43 15.40
C PRO A 929 -29.11 -22.61 15.34
N THR A 930 -29.08 -21.49 16.07
CA THR A 930 -30.12 -20.46 16.09
C THR A 930 -29.65 -19.24 15.32
N GLY A 931 -30.58 -18.38 14.91
CA GLY A 931 -30.25 -17.10 14.26
C GLY A 931 -29.76 -16.01 15.21
N GLU A 932 -29.75 -16.30 16.52
CA GLU A 932 -29.21 -15.45 17.59
C GLU A 932 -27.74 -15.76 17.89
#